data_AF-A0A8H5H3L0-F1
#
_entry.id   AF-A0A8H5H3L0-F1
#
_cell.length_a   1.000
_cell.length_b   1.000
_cell.length_c   1.000
_cell.angle_alpha   90.00
_cell.angle_beta   90.00
_cell.angle_gamma   90.00
#
_symmetry.space_group_name_H-M   'P 1'
#
loop_
_entity.id
_entity.type
_entity.pdbx_description
1 polymer ?
#
loop_
_entity_poly.entity_id
_entity_poly.type
_entity_poly.pdbx_seq_one_letter_code
_entity_poly.pdbx_strand_id
1 'polypeptide(L)'
;MNATDLLTNTLSADANTRQDATQKLENAARDNYPEYMLMLSSVLLEENNPIHVRNAAGLALKNALSARDSARQTDYSNRWLALNNDTKTKIKQDALLTLGSASQKAGNFASQVVAAIAAVELPQNHWSELIELLLGFVNNQQNTNLKIATLQTIGFICETIKPEILSLRSNEILTAVIHGARKEEPSSDVQLAAIHALYNSLEFVRENFEREGERNYIMQVVCEATQNPAVAVQVGAFECLVRIMGLYYDKMALYMEQALFGLTVVGMKHSDERVALQAVEFWSTVCEEEAQDYGETPETESKHFAKIALPEIVPVLLLLLTKQEEDADDDEWNVSMAAGTCLALLAGAVQDAIVPAVIPFIEAHIKAEDWHQREAAVMTFGSILEGPDPSVLTPLVNQALPLLIDMMTDPNPHVKDTTAWTLGRICDLLISCIKPDVHLHPLISALVNGLQDSPRVVANCCWALMNLADQLGVFYEDDPDARQAPGPLSPYYEGVVQALLRVTESAGNEANYRTAAYEAITSYLTQATADAIPVVQNTVVTILQRMEQLLSMQNQILGVDDRNNWNELQSNFCSVVICVIRKLNDGIQPLADRVMTLILQLIQAAGKTSTVLEDAFLVVGSLASALEANFAPYIQAFLPFLYPALKAHEDTQLCTVAVGIIGDISRALGEQSAQYANPFMTVLFENLQSEVLNRNVKISILSCFGDIALAVGPEFEPYLDTTMNVLRQAGAVEPNPLDYDLVDYVGQLREGILEAYTGIVTGLKKTEKGTVNDTTVTLLLPHSPHILELIQRCLSDEERTDSLMRLSYGLLGDLADSFPNGQIKNLLLNNWVAAELRTKNRMPPETKKTMRWAREMVKKATQ
;
A
#
# COMPACT_ATOMS: atom_id res chain seq x y z
N MET A 1 37.34 29.24 12.06
CA MET A 1 37.52 28.01 11.27
C MET A 1 36.96 28.31 9.88
N ASN A 2 37.64 27.98 8.79
CA ASN A 2 37.16 28.35 7.45
C ASN A 2 35.98 27.43 7.07
N ALA A 3 34.79 28.02 6.94
CA ALA A 3 33.56 27.30 6.60
C ALA A 3 33.69 26.52 5.28
N THR A 4 34.39 27.10 4.31
CA THR A 4 34.63 26.52 2.98
C THR A 4 35.43 25.22 3.08
N ASP A 5 36.48 25.18 3.93
CA ASP A 5 37.30 23.98 4.11
C ASP A 5 36.51 22.87 4.81
N LEU A 6 35.66 23.24 5.79
CA LEU A 6 34.84 22.28 6.52
C LEU A 6 33.79 21.63 5.62
N LEU A 7 33.09 22.41 4.80
CA LEU A 7 32.12 21.92 3.82
C LEU A 7 32.78 21.16 2.65
N THR A 8 34.04 21.45 2.33
CA THR A 8 34.79 20.63 1.36
C THR A 8 35.06 19.24 1.94
N ASN A 9 35.43 19.16 3.22
CA ASN A 9 35.75 17.90 3.89
C ASN A 9 34.54 16.97 4.06
N THR A 10 33.31 17.50 4.11
CA THR A 10 32.10 16.65 4.12
C THR A 10 31.90 15.87 2.82
N LEU A 11 32.56 16.27 1.74
CA LEU A 11 32.53 15.60 0.44
C LEU A 11 33.77 14.70 0.21
N SER A 12 34.62 14.52 1.22
CA SER A 12 35.82 13.69 1.12
C SER A 12 35.47 12.21 0.88
N ALA A 13 36.28 11.54 0.04
CA ALA A 13 36.23 10.10 -0.14
C ALA A 13 36.72 9.34 1.10
N ASP A 14 37.56 9.96 1.94
CA ASP A 14 38.01 9.40 3.21
C ASP A 14 36.90 9.54 4.27
N ALA A 15 36.46 8.39 4.80
CA ALA A 15 35.38 8.31 5.79
C ALA A 15 35.72 9.07 7.08
N ASN A 16 36.97 9.03 7.54
CA ASN A 16 37.38 9.70 8.78
C ASN A 16 37.30 11.22 8.65
N THR A 17 37.86 11.76 7.56
CA THR A 17 37.81 13.19 7.24
C THR A 17 36.37 13.67 7.10
N ARG A 18 35.51 12.89 6.43
CA ARG A 18 34.09 13.20 6.28
C ARG A 18 33.35 13.20 7.62
N GLN A 19 33.56 12.18 8.45
CA GLN A 19 32.90 12.07 9.76
C GLN A 19 33.32 13.20 10.71
N ASP A 20 34.61 13.54 10.76
CA ASP A 20 35.11 14.66 11.56
C ASP A 20 34.49 16.00 11.11
N ALA A 21 34.38 16.23 9.80
CA ALA A 21 33.75 17.43 9.26
C ALA A 21 32.25 17.51 9.57
N THR A 22 31.52 16.41 9.41
CA THR A 22 30.09 16.32 9.76
C THR A 22 29.88 16.59 11.25
N GLN A 23 30.65 15.95 12.13
CA GLN A 23 30.55 16.14 13.58
C GLN A 23 30.79 17.60 13.98
N LYS A 24 31.74 18.27 13.33
CA LYS A 24 32.01 19.71 13.58
C LYS A 24 30.86 20.61 13.13
N LEU A 25 30.20 20.31 12.01
CA LEU A 25 29.00 21.04 11.57
C LEU A 25 27.82 20.82 12.52
N GLU A 26 27.61 19.58 12.97
CA GLU A 26 26.58 19.26 13.97
C GLU A 26 26.82 20.00 15.30
N ASN A 27 28.07 20.03 15.77
CA ASN A 27 28.45 20.78 16.96
C ASN A 27 28.20 22.28 16.77
N ALA A 28 28.58 22.86 15.62
CA ALA A 28 28.32 24.27 15.32
C ALA A 28 26.82 24.61 15.30
N ALA A 29 25.99 23.72 14.72
CA ALA A 29 24.54 23.87 14.70
C ALA A 29 23.91 23.76 16.10
N ARG A 30 24.50 22.97 17.00
CA ARG A 30 24.07 22.82 18.39
C ARG A 30 24.52 24.00 19.26
N ASP A 31 25.75 24.48 19.09
CA ASP A 31 26.37 25.51 19.93
C ASP A 31 25.83 26.90 19.62
N ASN A 32 25.72 27.27 18.33
CA ASN A 32 25.20 28.58 17.92
C ASN A 32 24.45 28.48 16.58
N TYR A 33 23.18 28.07 16.67
CA TYR A 33 22.32 27.90 15.50
C TYR A 33 22.17 29.16 14.61
N PRO A 34 21.96 30.38 15.15
CA PRO A 34 21.93 31.59 14.32
C PRO A 34 23.20 31.82 13.48
N GLU A 35 24.37 31.70 14.09
CA GLU A 35 25.66 31.92 13.42
C GLU A 35 25.96 30.81 12.40
N TYR A 36 25.60 29.57 12.72
CA TYR A 36 25.65 28.44 11.79
C TYR A 36 24.83 28.72 10.51
N MET A 37 23.58 29.16 10.66
CA MET A 37 22.70 29.46 9.51
C MET A 37 23.23 30.63 8.67
N LEU A 38 23.71 31.70 9.29
CA LEU A 38 24.32 32.86 8.59
C LEU A 38 25.61 32.48 7.87
N MET A 39 26.44 31.63 8.48
CA MET A 39 27.66 31.13 7.87
C MET A 39 27.33 30.37 6.59
N LEU A 40 26.37 29.45 6.62
CA LEU A 40 25.98 28.70 5.42
C LEU A 40 25.34 29.60 4.34
N SER A 41 24.48 30.57 4.72
CA SER A 41 23.85 31.47 3.74
C SER A 41 24.87 32.34 3.02
N SER A 42 25.88 32.83 3.75
CA SER A 42 26.97 33.61 3.17
C SER A 42 27.85 32.80 2.21
N VAL A 43 28.16 31.53 2.55
CA VAL A 43 28.93 30.63 1.69
C VAL A 43 28.19 30.32 0.39
N LEU A 44 26.87 30.12 0.47
CA LEU A 44 26.00 29.87 -0.68
C LEU A 44 25.94 31.09 -1.64
N LEU A 45 25.87 32.30 -1.09
CA LEU A 45 25.79 33.55 -1.85
C LEU A 45 27.10 33.92 -2.56
N GLU A 46 28.26 33.65 -1.95
CA GLU A 46 29.56 34.08 -2.46
C GLU A 46 29.96 33.37 -3.78
N GLU A 47 29.93 34.11 -4.88
CA GLU A 47 30.20 33.59 -6.23
C GLU A 47 31.64 33.09 -6.43
N ASN A 48 32.59 33.60 -5.65
CA ASN A 48 33.98 33.15 -5.72
C ASN A 48 34.22 31.77 -5.09
N ASN A 49 33.27 31.25 -4.31
CA ASN A 49 33.39 29.92 -3.72
C ASN A 49 33.20 28.81 -4.78
N PRO A 50 33.92 27.68 -4.65
CA PRO A 50 33.71 26.53 -5.53
C PRO A 50 32.27 26.02 -5.47
N ILE A 51 31.72 25.64 -6.63
CA ILE A 51 30.31 25.24 -6.74
C ILE A 51 29.91 24.09 -5.81
N HIS A 52 30.80 23.09 -5.61
CA HIS A 52 30.52 21.97 -4.72
C HIS A 52 30.38 22.40 -3.26
N VAL A 53 31.11 23.43 -2.82
CA VAL A 53 31.00 24.01 -1.48
C VAL A 53 29.70 24.79 -1.32
N ARG A 54 29.34 25.61 -2.32
CA ARG A 54 28.06 26.33 -2.33
C ARG A 54 26.87 25.36 -2.26
N ASN A 55 26.93 24.28 -3.03
CA ASN A 55 25.93 23.21 -3.02
C ASN A 55 25.84 22.52 -1.65
N ALA A 56 26.98 22.19 -1.04
CA ALA A 56 27.01 21.61 0.30
C ALA A 56 26.41 22.56 1.35
N ALA A 57 26.66 23.87 1.24
CA ALA A 57 26.08 24.88 2.12
C ALA A 57 24.55 24.96 1.96
N GLY A 58 24.04 24.98 0.72
CA GLY A 58 22.60 24.98 0.45
C GLY A 58 21.90 23.72 0.94
N LEU A 59 22.53 22.54 0.76
CA LEU A 59 22.00 21.28 1.30
C LEU A 59 21.97 21.28 2.83
N ALA A 60 23.04 21.77 3.48
CA ALA A 60 23.10 21.86 4.93
C ALA A 60 22.05 22.84 5.49
N LEU A 61 21.77 23.95 4.80
CA LEU A 61 20.69 24.88 5.15
C LEU A 61 19.31 24.21 5.03
N LYS A 62 19.05 23.52 3.92
CA LYS A 62 17.81 22.77 3.72
C LYS A 62 17.59 21.73 4.83
N ASN A 63 18.62 20.95 5.15
CA ASN A 63 18.55 19.89 6.17
C ASN A 63 18.42 20.44 7.59
N ALA A 64 18.73 21.72 7.82
CA ALA A 64 18.48 22.39 9.09
C ALA A 64 17.00 22.82 9.26
N LEU A 65 16.22 22.81 8.16
CA LEU A 65 14.82 23.27 8.11
C LEU A 65 13.82 22.15 7.78
N SER A 66 14.29 21.08 7.14
CA SER A 66 13.46 19.99 6.66
C SER A 66 13.94 18.62 7.14
N ALA A 67 13.01 17.78 7.56
CA ALA A 67 13.21 16.39 7.93
C ALA A 67 12.04 15.54 7.44
N ARG A 68 12.32 14.29 7.06
CA ARG A 68 11.27 13.31 6.70
C ARG A 68 10.43 12.88 7.91
N ASP A 69 11.04 12.89 9.09
CA ASP A 69 10.39 12.56 10.35
C ASP A 69 9.61 13.75 10.92
N SER A 70 8.34 13.55 11.24
CA SER A 70 7.40 14.60 11.66
C SER A 70 7.80 15.28 12.99
N ALA A 71 8.32 14.50 13.96
CA ALA A 71 8.76 15.04 15.24
C ALA A 71 10.00 15.94 15.05
N ARG A 72 10.98 15.49 14.26
CA ARG A 72 12.14 16.31 13.89
C ARG A 72 11.76 17.53 13.06
N GLN A 73 10.80 17.42 12.14
CA GLN A 73 10.30 18.55 11.36
C GLN A 73 9.73 19.65 12.26
N THR A 74 9.00 19.24 13.30
CA THR A 74 8.44 20.17 14.30
C THR A 74 9.55 20.87 15.10
N ASP A 75 10.58 20.13 15.56
CA ASP A 75 11.74 20.71 16.24
C ASP A 75 12.46 21.73 15.35
N TYR A 76 12.73 21.38 14.10
CA TYR A 76 13.43 22.25 13.15
C TYR A 76 12.64 23.52 12.86
N SER A 77 11.33 23.38 12.68
CA SER A 77 10.42 24.52 12.51
C SER A 77 10.45 25.46 13.72
N ASN A 78 10.40 24.92 14.94
CA ASN A 78 10.47 25.70 16.17
C ASN A 78 11.82 26.42 16.32
N ARG A 79 12.93 25.74 16.00
CA ARG A 79 14.28 26.32 16.03
C ARG A 79 14.42 27.49 15.05
N TRP A 80 13.87 27.37 13.84
CA TRP A 80 13.83 28.46 12.87
C TRP A 80 12.98 29.64 13.36
N LEU A 81 11.76 29.38 13.83
CA LEU A 81 10.84 30.42 14.29
C LEU A 81 11.41 31.22 15.48
N ALA A 82 12.19 30.56 16.34
CA ALA A 82 12.88 31.17 17.48
C ALA A 82 14.04 32.12 17.09
N LEU A 83 14.51 32.12 15.84
CA LEU A 83 15.53 33.07 15.38
C LEU A 83 15.00 34.51 15.41
N ASN A 84 15.90 35.47 15.64
CA ASN A 84 15.54 36.89 15.56
C ASN A 84 15.23 37.32 14.10
N ASN A 85 14.45 38.38 13.95
CA ASN A 85 13.98 38.82 12.63
C ASN A 85 15.12 39.30 11.71
N ASP A 86 16.18 39.90 12.26
CA ASP A 86 17.31 40.37 11.47
C ASP A 86 18.07 39.20 10.81
N THR A 87 18.31 38.12 11.57
CA THR A 87 18.98 36.91 11.05
C THR A 87 18.11 36.23 10.00
N LYS A 88 16.81 36.04 10.28
CA LYS A 88 15.87 35.45 9.31
C LYS A 88 15.84 36.27 8.01
N THR A 89 15.75 37.60 8.12
CA THR A 89 15.72 38.49 6.94
C THR A 89 16.99 38.39 6.13
N LYS A 90 18.17 38.36 6.78
CA LYS A 90 19.45 38.23 6.08
C LYS A 90 19.57 36.89 5.35
N ILE A 91 19.22 35.77 5.99
CA ILE A 91 19.26 34.44 5.38
C ILE A 91 18.30 34.37 4.18
N LYS A 92 17.07 34.88 4.33
CA LYS A 92 16.08 34.96 3.25
C LYS A 92 16.60 35.78 2.07
N GLN A 93 17.22 36.94 2.32
CA GLN A 93 17.81 37.77 1.28
C GLN A 93 18.97 37.07 0.56
N ASP A 94 19.88 36.43 1.30
CA ASP A 94 21.01 35.71 0.71
C ASP A 94 20.55 34.56 -0.19
N ALA A 95 19.54 33.80 0.25
CA ALA A 95 18.93 32.74 -0.56
C ALA A 95 18.26 33.30 -1.82
N LEU A 96 17.45 34.36 -1.70
CA LEU A 96 16.78 35.00 -2.84
C LEU A 96 17.77 35.60 -3.85
N LEU A 97 18.86 36.23 -3.40
CA LEU A 97 19.91 36.76 -4.28
C LEU A 97 20.65 35.64 -5.03
N THR A 98 20.84 34.48 -4.37
CA THR A 98 21.51 33.33 -4.98
C THR A 98 20.69 32.71 -6.12
N LEU A 99 19.35 32.89 -6.15
CA LEU A 99 18.53 32.46 -7.29
C LEU A 99 19.01 33.07 -8.62
N GLY A 100 19.55 34.29 -8.59
CA GLY A 100 20.08 34.99 -9.77
C GLY A 100 21.52 34.66 -10.12
N SER A 101 22.14 33.66 -9.49
CA SER A 101 23.54 33.27 -9.69
C SER A 101 23.87 32.95 -11.16
N ALA A 102 25.11 33.18 -11.55
CA ALA A 102 25.64 32.73 -12.84
C ALA A 102 25.67 31.18 -12.95
N SER A 103 25.66 30.47 -11.81
CA SER A 103 25.58 29.01 -11.77
C SER A 103 24.16 28.53 -11.51
N GLN A 104 23.55 27.89 -12.51
CA GLN A 104 22.22 27.27 -12.39
C GLN A 104 22.16 26.25 -11.23
N LYS A 105 23.25 25.53 -10.96
CA LYS A 105 23.31 24.57 -9.84
C LYS A 105 23.19 25.26 -8.48
N ALA A 106 23.86 26.40 -8.29
CA ALA A 106 23.75 27.18 -7.05
C ALA A 106 22.33 27.73 -6.90
N GLY A 107 21.74 28.21 -8.00
CA GLY A 107 20.33 28.61 -8.06
C GLY A 107 19.38 27.52 -7.59
N ASN A 108 19.51 26.29 -8.07
CA ASN A 108 18.67 25.15 -7.67
C ASN A 108 18.78 24.82 -6.16
N PHE A 109 19.99 24.84 -5.59
CA PHE A 109 20.14 24.66 -4.13
C PHE A 109 19.51 25.81 -3.35
N ALA A 110 19.61 27.05 -3.85
CA ALA A 110 18.92 28.19 -3.26
C ALA A 110 17.38 28.03 -3.36
N SER A 111 16.85 27.51 -4.46
CA SER A 111 15.41 27.21 -4.61
C SER A 111 14.90 26.26 -3.53
N GLN A 112 15.66 25.20 -3.23
CA GLN A 112 15.32 24.26 -2.15
C GLN A 112 15.36 24.91 -0.77
N VAL A 113 16.32 25.81 -0.51
CA VAL A 113 16.39 26.56 0.75
C VAL A 113 15.20 27.51 0.88
N VAL A 114 14.86 28.25 -0.17
CA VAL A 114 13.69 29.15 -0.16
C VAL A 114 12.41 28.36 0.08
N ALA A 115 12.22 27.23 -0.60
CA ALA A 115 11.06 26.36 -0.38
C ALA A 115 11.00 25.79 1.05
N ALA A 116 12.14 25.36 1.61
CA ALA A 116 12.20 24.86 2.99
C ALA A 116 11.84 25.95 4.03
N ILE A 117 12.29 27.19 3.82
CA ILE A 117 11.89 28.32 4.68
C ILE A 117 10.40 28.63 4.49
N ALA A 118 9.92 28.63 3.23
CA ALA A 118 8.53 28.89 2.90
C ALA A 118 7.59 27.88 3.56
N ALA A 119 7.96 26.60 3.61
CA ALA A 119 7.20 25.53 4.26
C ALA A 119 7.02 25.75 5.77
N VAL A 120 7.92 26.50 6.42
CA VAL A 120 7.79 26.87 7.84
C VAL A 120 7.04 28.20 8.02
N GLU A 121 7.32 29.21 7.18
CA GLU A 121 6.81 30.57 7.40
C GLU A 121 5.46 30.87 6.74
N LEU A 122 5.13 30.28 5.59
CA LEU A 122 3.85 30.53 4.91
C LEU A 122 2.63 30.02 5.70
N PRO A 123 2.64 28.81 6.32
CA PRO A 123 1.52 28.37 7.16
C PRO A 123 1.23 29.32 8.33
N GLN A 124 2.25 30.04 8.81
CA GLN A 124 2.15 31.01 9.90
C GLN A 124 1.96 32.46 9.42
N ASN A 125 1.79 32.68 8.11
CA ASN A 125 1.70 34.01 7.49
C ASN A 125 2.90 34.95 7.76
N HIS A 126 4.11 34.41 8.00
CA HIS A 126 5.31 35.20 8.29
C HIS A 126 6.10 35.67 7.05
N TRP A 127 5.84 35.09 5.87
CA TRP A 127 6.49 35.46 4.60
C TRP A 127 5.50 35.67 3.45
N SER A 128 4.43 36.42 3.70
CA SER A 128 3.34 36.64 2.74
C SER A 128 3.76 37.26 1.40
N GLU A 129 4.85 38.04 1.38
CA GLU A 129 5.36 38.74 0.20
C GLU A 129 6.14 37.83 -0.77
N LEU A 130 6.46 36.59 -0.38
CA LEU A 130 7.33 35.70 -1.15
C LEU A 130 6.80 35.45 -2.57
N ILE A 131 5.52 35.13 -2.71
CA ILE A 131 4.93 34.79 -4.02
C ILE A 131 4.96 36.00 -4.97
N GLU A 132 4.68 37.20 -4.47
CA GLU A 132 4.76 38.44 -5.26
C GLU A 132 6.20 38.73 -5.73
N LEU A 133 7.19 38.48 -4.87
CA LEU A 133 8.61 38.63 -5.24
C LEU A 133 9.03 37.63 -6.33
N LEU A 134 8.64 36.36 -6.20
CA LEU A 134 8.93 35.33 -7.19
C LEU A 134 8.27 35.67 -8.54
N LEU A 135 7.02 36.14 -8.54
CA LEU A 135 6.36 36.63 -9.75
C LEU A 135 7.13 37.79 -10.41
N GLY A 136 7.67 38.72 -9.61
CA GLY A 136 8.54 39.79 -10.09
C GLY A 136 9.82 39.26 -10.76
N PHE A 137 10.42 38.20 -10.23
CA PHE A 137 11.65 37.60 -10.76
C PHE A 137 11.43 36.86 -12.08
N VAL A 138 10.30 36.17 -12.27
CA VAL A 138 9.95 35.52 -13.55
C VAL A 138 9.81 36.54 -14.68
N ASN A 139 9.31 37.73 -14.37
CA ASN A 139 9.14 38.82 -15.34
C ASN A 139 10.46 39.52 -15.73
N ASN A 140 11.59 39.17 -15.10
CA ASN A 140 12.88 39.77 -15.43
C ASN A 140 13.44 39.20 -16.75
N GLN A 141 13.42 40.01 -17.80
CA GLN A 141 13.87 39.60 -19.14
C GLN A 141 15.39 39.45 -19.27
N GLN A 142 16.19 39.95 -18.33
CA GLN A 142 17.65 40.02 -18.48
C GLN A 142 18.39 38.78 -17.95
N ASN A 143 17.79 38.01 -17.04
CA ASN A 143 18.47 36.90 -16.35
C ASN A 143 17.69 35.58 -16.49
N THR A 144 18.10 34.74 -17.43
CA THR A 144 17.50 33.42 -17.67
C THR A 144 17.67 32.49 -16.47
N ASN A 145 18.82 32.49 -15.80
CA ASN A 145 19.07 31.64 -14.62
C ASN A 145 18.12 32.00 -13.49
N LEU A 146 17.88 33.30 -13.26
CA LEU A 146 16.93 33.77 -12.28
C LEU A 146 15.53 33.24 -12.57
N LYS A 147 15.07 33.28 -13.82
CA LYS A 147 13.76 32.72 -14.21
C LYS A 147 13.69 31.22 -13.89
N ILE A 148 14.70 30.45 -14.31
CA ILE A 148 14.75 28.99 -14.08
C ILE A 148 14.68 28.68 -12.58
N ALA A 149 15.57 29.27 -11.78
CA ALA A 149 15.63 29.02 -10.33
C ALA A 149 14.36 29.52 -9.61
N THR A 150 13.74 30.59 -10.09
CA THR A 150 12.47 31.09 -9.54
C THR A 150 11.33 30.10 -9.81
N LEU A 151 11.20 29.59 -11.03
CA LEU A 151 10.17 28.59 -11.38
C LEU A 151 10.39 27.27 -10.63
N GLN A 152 11.65 26.83 -10.48
CA GLN A 152 11.99 25.68 -9.63
C GLN A 152 11.60 25.92 -8.16
N THR A 153 11.84 27.12 -7.64
CA THR A 153 11.40 27.50 -6.28
C THR A 153 9.88 27.38 -6.15
N ILE A 154 9.13 27.90 -7.13
CA ILE A 154 7.66 27.78 -7.15
C ILE A 154 7.27 26.31 -7.17
N GLY A 155 7.87 25.48 -8.03
CA GLY A 155 7.60 24.04 -8.09
C GLY A 155 7.83 23.33 -6.76
N PHE A 156 8.94 23.60 -6.07
CA PHE A 156 9.22 23.01 -4.74
C PHE A 156 8.26 23.52 -3.66
N ILE A 157 7.84 24.78 -3.72
CA ILE A 157 6.81 25.33 -2.82
C ILE A 157 5.49 24.58 -3.03
N CYS A 158 5.08 24.37 -4.29
CA CYS A 158 3.86 23.67 -4.65
C CYS A 158 3.88 22.19 -4.19
N GLU A 159 5.04 21.55 -4.25
CA GLU A 159 5.23 20.16 -3.81
C GLU A 159 5.26 20.01 -2.28
N THR A 160 5.88 20.96 -1.58
CA THR A 160 6.17 20.81 -0.13
C THR A 160 5.04 21.35 0.75
N ILE A 161 4.33 22.39 0.31
CA ILE A 161 3.35 23.11 1.13
C ILE A 161 1.96 22.62 0.79
N LYS A 162 1.14 22.40 1.82
CA LYS A 162 -0.22 21.90 1.64
C LYS A 162 -1.06 22.82 0.72
N PRO A 163 -1.82 22.23 -0.22
CA PRO A 163 -2.74 22.92 -1.14
C PRO A 163 -3.55 24.07 -0.54
N GLU A 164 -4.07 23.93 0.68
CA GLU A 164 -5.00 24.90 1.27
C GLU A 164 -4.33 26.25 1.55
N ILE A 165 -3.03 26.22 1.89
CA ILE A 165 -2.25 27.43 2.17
C ILE A 165 -1.97 28.19 0.87
N LEU A 166 -1.71 27.45 -0.23
CA LEU A 166 -1.36 28.02 -1.52
C LEU A 166 -2.57 28.47 -2.34
N SER A 167 -3.76 27.90 -2.11
CA SER A 167 -5.00 28.22 -2.81
C SER A 167 -5.30 29.72 -2.86
N LEU A 168 -4.99 30.45 -1.78
CA LEU A 168 -5.17 31.91 -1.63
C LEU A 168 -4.27 32.76 -2.56
N ARG A 169 -3.28 32.15 -3.18
CA ARG A 169 -2.30 32.76 -4.10
C ARG A 169 -2.15 31.98 -5.41
N SER A 170 -3.14 31.14 -5.72
CA SER A 170 -3.18 30.30 -6.93
C SER A 170 -3.04 31.13 -8.20
N ASN A 171 -3.69 32.29 -8.28
CA ASN A 171 -3.65 33.18 -9.44
C ASN A 171 -2.25 33.73 -9.73
N GLU A 172 -1.51 34.18 -8.71
CA GLU A 172 -0.16 34.71 -8.87
C GLU A 172 0.81 33.60 -9.28
N ILE A 173 0.69 32.43 -8.65
CA ILE A 173 1.49 31.24 -8.99
C ILE A 173 1.23 30.82 -10.44
N LEU A 174 -0.04 30.66 -10.83
CA LEU A 174 -0.43 30.31 -12.19
C LEU A 174 0.06 31.33 -13.22
N THR A 175 -0.05 32.62 -12.90
CA THR A 175 0.45 33.68 -13.80
C THR A 175 1.95 33.52 -14.04
N ALA A 176 2.73 33.23 -13.01
CA ALA A 176 4.18 33.03 -13.13
C ALA A 176 4.52 31.78 -13.97
N VAL A 177 3.91 30.63 -13.65
CA VAL A 177 4.23 29.37 -14.36
C VAL A 177 3.76 29.41 -15.81
N ILE A 178 2.55 29.91 -16.09
CA ILE A 178 2.04 30.00 -17.47
C ILE A 178 2.86 31.01 -18.30
N HIS A 179 3.31 32.12 -17.71
CA HIS A 179 4.19 33.06 -18.41
C HIS A 179 5.53 32.43 -18.80
N GLY A 180 6.08 31.56 -17.97
CA GLY A 180 7.32 30.83 -18.27
C GLY A 180 7.13 29.69 -19.28
N ALA A 181 5.95 29.07 -19.31
CA ALA A 181 5.65 27.91 -20.16
C ALA A 181 5.22 28.27 -21.60
N ARG A 182 4.82 29.52 -21.85
CA ARG A 182 4.32 29.97 -23.17
C ARG A 182 5.32 29.75 -24.30
N LYS A 183 4.81 29.62 -25.52
CA LYS A 183 5.59 29.42 -26.74
C LYS A 183 6.56 30.58 -27.06
N GLU A 184 6.23 31.80 -26.64
CA GLU A 184 7.07 32.99 -26.86
C GLU A 184 8.31 33.05 -25.96
N GLU A 185 8.42 32.21 -24.92
CA GLU A 185 9.63 32.16 -24.09
C GLU A 185 10.78 31.54 -24.90
N PRO A 186 11.90 32.26 -25.10
CA PRO A 186 12.99 31.81 -25.96
C PRO A 186 13.81 30.65 -25.39
N SER A 187 13.80 30.43 -24.07
CA SER A 187 14.60 29.40 -23.42
C SER A 187 13.77 28.15 -23.11
N SER A 188 14.12 27.02 -23.73
CA SER A 188 13.49 25.73 -23.41
C SER A 188 13.72 25.29 -21.97
N ASP A 189 14.84 25.70 -21.33
CA ASP A 189 15.09 25.41 -19.92
C ASP A 189 14.14 26.18 -18.98
N VAL A 190 13.75 27.40 -19.36
CA VAL A 190 12.74 28.18 -18.63
C VAL A 190 11.37 27.53 -18.81
N GLN A 191 11.03 27.14 -20.04
CA GLN A 191 9.77 26.43 -20.32
C GLN A 191 9.69 25.12 -19.54
N LEU A 192 10.76 24.33 -19.50
CA LEU A 192 10.82 23.08 -18.73
C LEU A 192 10.58 23.31 -17.24
N ALA A 193 11.29 24.28 -16.63
CA ALA A 193 11.12 24.62 -15.22
C ALA A 193 9.68 25.11 -14.93
N ALA A 194 9.08 25.86 -15.85
CA ALA A 194 7.70 26.32 -15.75
C ALA A 194 6.69 25.19 -15.85
N ILE A 195 6.89 24.24 -16.74
CA ILE A 195 6.02 23.07 -16.92
C ILE A 195 6.07 22.16 -15.69
N HIS A 196 7.25 21.88 -15.11
CA HIS A 196 7.33 21.13 -13.85
C HIS A 196 6.68 21.89 -12.68
N ALA A 197 6.84 23.21 -12.62
CA ALA A 197 6.15 24.02 -11.62
C ALA A 197 4.63 24.00 -11.80
N LEU A 198 4.16 24.02 -13.05
CA LEU A 198 2.75 23.86 -13.38
C LEU A 198 2.23 22.49 -12.91
N TYR A 199 2.93 21.40 -13.22
CA TYR A 199 2.59 20.04 -12.78
C TYR A 199 2.33 19.99 -11.27
N ASN A 200 3.27 20.48 -10.45
CA ASN A 200 3.13 20.51 -8.99
C ASN A 200 2.01 21.44 -8.51
N SER A 201 1.62 22.44 -9.28
CA SER A 201 0.54 23.37 -8.91
C SER A 201 -0.87 22.86 -9.20
N LEU A 202 -1.01 21.79 -9.99
CA LEU A 202 -2.31 21.33 -10.48
C LEU A 202 -3.27 20.89 -9.38
N GLU A 203 -2.79 20.51 -8.20
CA GLU A 203 -3.64 20.02 -7.10
C GLU A 203 -4.50 21.12 -6.45
N PHE A 204 -4.05 22.37 -6.44
CA PHE A 204 -4.71 23.46 -5.70
C PHE A 204 -5.30 24.56 -6.60
N VAL A 205 -5.29 24.35 -7.92
CA VAL A 205 -5.82 25.30 -8.92
C VAL A 205 -7.22 24.92 -9.43
N ARG A 206 -7.96 24.13 -8.64
CA ARG A 206 -9.31 23.66 -8.99
C ARG A 206 -10.26 24.82 -9.30
N GLU A 207 -10.23 25.89 -8.52
CA GLU A 207 -11.04 27.09 -8.80
C GLU A 207 -10.72 27.74 -10.15
N ASN A 208 -9.46 27.68 -10.59
CA ASN A 208 -9.04 28.21 -11.89
C ASN A 208 -9.55 27.34 -13.03
N PHE A 209 -9.54 26.01 -12.85
CA PHE A 209 -10.12 25.08 -13.81
C PHE A 209 -11.64 25.18 -13.92
N GLU A 210 -12.34 25.64 -12.88
CA GLU A 210 -13.78 25.97 -12.98
C GLU A 210 -14.05 27.20 -13.88
N ARG A 211 -13.09 28.12 -13.98
CA ARG A 211 -13.20 29.31 -14.84
C ARG A 211 -12.76 28.97 -16.26
N GLU A 212 -13.73 28.88 -17.17
CA GLU A 212 -13.51 28.47 -18.57
C GLU A 212 -12.39 29.26 -19.28
N GLY A 213 -12.28 30.58 -19.07
CA GLY A 213 -11.23 31.38 -19.69
C GLY A 213 -9.82 31.03 -19.21
N GLU A 214 -9.65 30.78 -17.91
CA GLU A 214 -8.37 30.39 -17.32
C GLU A 214 -8.02 28.95 -17.72
N ARG A 215 -8.99 28.03 -17.65
CA ARG A 215 -8.85 26.65 -18.11
C ARG A 215 -8.42 26.59 -19.58
N ASN A 216 -9.09 27.32 -20.48
CA ASN A 216 -8.74 27.37 -21.90
C ASN A 216 -7.29 27.82 -22.11
N TYR A 217 -6.83 28.80 -21.34
CA TYR A 217 -5.48 29.34 -21.46
C TYR A 217 -4.43 28.34 -20.96
N ILE A 218 -4.67 27.68 -19.82
CA ILE A 218 -3.81 26.61 -19.30
C ILE A 218 -3.71 25.48 -20.34
N MET A 219 -4.85 24.99 -20.82
CA MET A 219 -4.90 23.91 -21.80
C MET A 219 -4.19 24.27 -23.10
N GLN A 220 -4.35 25.50 -23.59
CA GLN A 220 -3.63 25.97 -24.77
C GLN A 220 -2.12 25.90 -24.57
N VAL A 221 -1.60 26.45 -23.46
CA VAL A 221 -0.16 26.51 -23.19
C VAL A 221 0.43 25.11 -23.03
N VAL A 222 -0.24 24.21 -22.31
CA VAL A 222 0.22 22.82 -22.16
C VAL A 222 0.19 22.08 -23.50
N CYS A 223 -0.89 22.21 -24.29
CA CYS A 223 -0.98 21.59 -25.62
C CYS A 223 0.11 22.11 -26.57
N GLU A 224 0.40 23.41 -26.57
CA GLU A 224 1.49 23.99 -27.36
C GLU A 224 2.86 23.46 -26.91
N ALA A 225 3.07 23.27 -25.60
CA ALA A 225 4.31 22.73 -25.04
C ALA A 225 4.56 21.27 -25.44
N THR A 226 3.52 20.45 -25.66
CA THR A 226 3.68 19.08 -26.21
C THR A 226 4.30 19.06 -27.62
N GLN A 227 4.24 20.18 -28.35
CA GLN A 227 4.83 20.34 -29.69
C GLN A 227 6.17 21.08 -29.67
N ASN A 228 6.76 21.31 -28.49
CA ASN A 228 8.04 22.01 -28.36
C ASN A 228 9.16 21.21 -29.06
N PRO A 229 10.14 21.85 -29.74
CA PRO A 229 11.27 21.13 -30.32
C PRO A 229 12.16 20.41 -29.29
N ALA A 230 12.16 20.85 -28.03
CA ALA A 230 12.92 20.20 -26.96
C ALA A 230 12.11 19.06 -26.33
N VAL A 231 12.60 17.82 -26.48
CA VAL A 231 11.93 16.61 -25.97
C VAL A 231 11.64 16.69 -24.48
N ALA A 232 12.56 17.24 -23.66
CA ALA A 232 12.33 17.36 -22.22
C ALA A 232 11.07 18.17 -21.88
N VAL A 233 10.79 19.24 -22.66
CA VAL A 233 9.58 20.05 -22.49
C VAL A 233 8.34 19.27 -22.93
N GLN A 234 8.44 18.47 -23.99
CA GLN A 234 7.34 17.60 -24.43
C GLN A 234 6.96 16.60 -23.35
N VAL A 235 7.96 15.90 -22.76
CA VAL A 235 7.74 14.92 -21.68
C VAL A 235 7.02 15.56 -20.50
N GLY A 236 7.53 16.68 -19.98
CA GLY A 236 6.87 17.40 -18.88
C GLY A 236 5.47 17.92 -19.25
N ALA A 237 5.24 18.29 -20.51
CA ALA A 237 3.92 18.74 -20.96
C ALA A 237 2.92 17.58 -21.03
N PHE A 238 3.34 16.39 -21.47
CA PHE A 238 2.51 15.18 -21.42
C PHE A 238 2.25 14.75 -19.97
N GLU A 239 3.22 14.86 -19.06
CA GLU A 239 3.01 14.66 -17.61
C GLU A 239 1.93 15.60 -17.05
N CYS A 240 1.95 16.88 -17.45
CA CYS A 240 0.87 17.81 -17.11
C CYS A 240 -0.48 17.34 -17.68
N LEU A 241 -0.54 16.85 -18.92
CA LEU A 241 -1.78 16.35 -19.50
C LEU A 241 -2.33 15.13 -18.76
N VAL A 242 -1.46 14.18 -18.36
CA VAL A 242 -1.80 13.03 -17.52
C VAL A 242 -2.41 13.51 -16.20
N ARG A 243 -1.71 14.40 -15.49
CA ARG A 243 -2.17 14.92 -14.20
C ARG A 243 -3.45 15.74 -14.32
N ILE A 244 -3.61 16.52 -15.39
CA ILE A 244 -4.86 17.26 -15.68
C ILE A 244 -6.00 16.30 -15.91
N MET A 245 -5.79 15.20 -16.65
CA MET A 245 -6.84 14.21 -16.90
C MET A 245 -7.34 13.59 -15.61
N GLY A 246 -6.43 13.12 -14.72
CA GLY A 246 -6.83 12.52 -13.44
C GLY A 246 -7.47 13.51 -12.44
N LEU A 247 -7.11 14.80 -12.49
CA LEU A 247 -7.68 15.78 -11.56
C LEU A 247 -8.97 16.46 -12.07
N TYR A 248 -9.16 16.54 -13.39
CA TYR A 248 -10.15 17.40 -14.03
C TYR A 248 -10.90 16.72 -15.18
N TYR A 249 -11.04 15.39 -15.13
CA TYR A 249 -11.69 14.56 -16.14
C TYR A 249 -13.04 15.13 -16.64
N ASP A 250 -13.90 15.60 -15.72
CA ASP A 250 -15.22 16.14 -16.02
C ASP A 250 -15.21 17.37 -16.95
N LYS A 251 -14.08 18.10 -17.02
CA LYS A 251 -13.90 19.28 -17.86
C LYS A 251 -13.26 18.97 -19.22
N MET A 252 -12.81 17.74 -19.48
CA MET A 252 -11.92 17.45 -20.60
C MET A 252 -12.60 17.27 -21.96
N ALA A 253 -13.93 17.11 -22.00
CA ALA A 253 -14.65 16.77 -23.24
C ALA A 253 -14.36 17.69 -24.43
N LEU A 254 -14.34 19.00 -24.21
CA LEU A 254 -14.05 19.99 -25.27
C LEU A 254 -12.63 19.83 -25.83
N TYR A 255 -11.65 19.66 -24.94
CA TYR A 255 -10.24 19.59 -25.32
C TYR A 255 -9.89 18.23 -25.93
N MET A 256 -10.58 17.17 -25.51
CA MET A 256 -10.43 15.84 -26.07
C MET A 256 -10.74 15.83 -27.57
N GLU A 257 -11.88 16.41 -27.97
CA GLU A 257 -12.28 16.50 -29.38
C GLU A 257 -11.36 17.42 -30.19
N GLN A 258 -10.93 18.54 -29.60
CA GLN A 258 -10.20 19.57 -30.33
C GLN A 258 -8.70 19.31 -30.48
N ALA A 259 -8.05 18.69 -29.49
CA ALA A 259 -6.60 18.61 -29.44
C ALA A 259 -6.06 17.34 -28.79
N LEU A 260 -6.50 16.98 -27.58
CA LEU A 260 -5.84 15.96 -26.76
C LEU A 260 -5.78 14.61 -27.47
N PHE A 261 -6.88 14.18 -28.09
CA PHE A 261 -6.94 12.94 -28.85
C PHE A 261 -5.85 12.86 -29.93
N GLY A 262 -5.72 13.90 -30.75
CA GLY A 262 -4.72 13.94 -31.82
C GLY A 262 -3.29 14.00 -31.28
N LEU A 263 -3.05 14.80 -30.24
CA LEU A 263 -1.73 14.96 -29.62
C LEU A 263 -1.25 13.67 -28.98
N THR A 264 -2.10 12.96 -28.23
CA THR A 264 -1.71 11.76 -27.49
C THR A 264 -1.54 10.57 -28.43
N VAL A 265 -2.40 10.39 -29.44
CA VAL A 265 -2.22 9.32 -30.44
C VAL A 265 -0.93 9.53 -31.26
N VAL A 266 -0.56 10.77 -31.57
CA VAL A 266 0.74 11.08 -32.21
C VAL A 266 1.89 10.87 -31.22
N GLY A 267 1.71 11.26 -29.95
CA GLY A 267 2.68 11.05 -28.88
C GLY A 267 3.02 9.58 -28.67
N MET A 268 2.04 8.67 -28.71
CA MET A 268 2.27 7.22 -28.60
C MET A 268 3.15 6.66 -29.73
N LYS A 269 3.17 7.32 -30.89
CA LYS A 269 3.98 6.96 -32.07
C LYS A 269 5.32 7.71 -32.12
N HIS A 270 5.65 8.49 -31.09
CA HIS A 270 6.85 9.31 -31.08
C HIS A 270 8.12 8.45 -31.09
N SER A 271 9.19 8.97 -31.71
CA SER A 271 10.46 8.23 -31.84
C SER A 271 11.28 8.22 -30.55
N ASP A 272 11.10 9.22 -29.69
CA ASP A 272 11.66 9.22 -28.34
C ASP A 272 10.66 8.54 -27.39
N GLU A 273 11.09 7.44 -26.80
CA GLU A 273 10.24 6.58 -25.98
C GLU A 273 9.70 7.26 -24.73
N ARG A 274 10.42 8.24 -24.18
CA ARG A 274 9.94 8.99 -22.99
C ARG A 274 8.66 9.75 -23.28
N VAL A 275 8.48 10.22 -24.52
CA VAL A 275 7.24 10.89 -24.95
C VAL A 275 6.15 9.85 -25.20
N ALA A 276 6.50 8.72 -25.82
CA ALA A 276 5.56 7.62 -26.05
C ALA A 276 5.01 7.06 -24.74
N LEU A 277 5.87 6.88 -23.72
CA LEU A 277 5.49 6.45 -22.38
C LEU A 277 4.44 7.37 -21.77
N GLN A 278 4.67 8.69 -21.74
CA GLN A 278 3.68 9.62 -21.15
C GLN A 278 2.38 9.72 -21.96
N ALA A 279 2.45 9.51 -23.28
CA ALA A 279 1.24 9.47 -24.11
C ALA A 279 0.43 8.17 -23.94
N VAL A 280 1.09 7.03 -23.68
CA VAL A 280 0.45 5.78 -23.29
C VAL A 280 -0.16 5.94 -21.89
N GLU A 281 0.60 6.51 -20.96
CA GLU A 281 0.15 6.79 -19.59
C GLU A 281 -1.12 7.67 -19.57
N PHE A 282 -1.21 8.66 -20.45
CA PHE A 282 -2.42 9.47 -20.58
C PHE A 282 -3.67 8.60 -20.86
N TRP A 283 -3.54 7.58 -21.72
CA TRP A 283 -4.64 6.67 -22.00
C TRP A 283 -4.89 5.67 -20.88
N SER A 284 -3.83 5.24 -20.16
CA SER A 284 -3.98 4.47 -18.91
C SER A 284 -4.83 5.23 -17.90
N THR A 285 -4.52 6.51 -17.65
CA THR A 285 -5.29 7.38 -16.74
C THR A 285 -6.73 7.59 -17.23
N VAL A 286 -6.96 7.79 -18.53
CA VAL A 286 -8.34 7.86 -19.06
C VAL A 286 -9.10 6.57 -18.78
N CYS A 287 -8.45 5.41 -18.88
CA CYS A 287 -9.09 4.13 -18.60
C CYS A 287 -9.37 3.94 -17.11
N GLU A 288 -8.49 4.38 -16.21
CA GLU A 288 -8.70 4.36 -14.76
C GLU A 288 -9.88 5.24 -14.36
N GLU A 289 -9.96 6.47 -14.87
CA GLU A 289 -11.08 7.39 -14.61
C GLU A 289 -12.42 6.90 -15.21
N GLU A 290 -12.36 6.08 -16.26
CA GLU A 290 -13.55 5.50 -16.91
C GLU A 290 -13.89 4.09 -16.44
N ALA A 291 -13.03 3.47 -15.62
CA ALA A 291 -13.26 2.15 -15.08
C ALA A 291 -14.48 2.18 -14.16
N GLN A 292 -15.30 1.13 -14.24
CA GLN A 292 -16.47 1.00 -13.39
C GLN A 292 -16.12 0.10 -12.20
N ASP A 293 -16.08 0.68 -11.00
CA ASP A 293 -16.01 -0.13 -9.79
C ASP A 293 -17.36 -0.81 -9.53
N TYR A 294 -17.33 -2.14 -9.49
CA TYR A 294 -18.51 -2.97 -9.29
C TYR A 294 -19.11 -2.72 -7.89
N GLY A 295 -20.14 -1.87 -7.82
CA GLY A 295 -20.95 -1.71 -6.61
C GLY A 295 -21.07 -0.28 -6.10
N GLU A 296 -20.30 0.66 -6.65
CA GLU A 296 -20.32 2.06 -6.28
C GLU A 296 -21.07 2.91 -7.30
N THR A 297 -21.77 3.95 -6.84
CA THR A 297 -22.28 4.99 -7.74
C THR A 297 -21.11 5.90 -8.08
N PRO A 298 -20.66 5.98 -9.35
CA PRO A 298 -19.50 6.79 -9.70
C PRO A 298 -19.77 8.26 -9.37
N GLU A 299 -18.80 8.91 -8.71
CA GLU A 299 -18.87 10.34 -8.39
C GLU A 299 -18.94 11.21 -9.65
N THR A 300 -18.31 10.74 -10.74
CA THR A 300 -18.25 11.42 -12.03
C THR A 300 -18.78 10.53 -13.16
N GLU A 301 -19.65 11.07 -14.01
CA GLU A 301 -20.18 10.34 -15.17
C GLU A 301 -19.12 10.22 -16.29
N SER A 302 -18.76 8.97 -16.61
CA SER A 302 -17.87 8.63 -17.74
C SER A 302 -18.34 9.26 -19.06
N LYS A 303 -17.38 9.82 -19.80
CA LYS A 303 -17.53 10.41 -21.14
C LYS A 303 -17.15 9.42 -22.25
N HIS A 304 -16.70 8.22 -21.90
CA HIS A 304 -16.38 7.13 -22.82
C HIS A 304 -15.30 7.50 -23.87
N PHE A 305 -14.34 8.34 -23.51
CA PHE A 305 -13.20 8.70 -24.36
C PHE A 305 -12.42 7.46 -24.79
N ALA A 306 -12.16 6.51 -23.88
CA ALA A 306 -11.42 5.29 -24.20
C ALA A 306 -12.15 4.47 -25.28
N LYS A 307 -13.47 4.33 -25.15
CA LYS A 307 -14.31 3.60 -26.11
C LYS A 307 -14.37 4.27 -27.49
N ILE A 308 -14.41 5.60 -27.53
CA ILE A 308 -14.41 6.38 -28.78
C ILE A 308 -13.05 6.28 -29.48
N ALA A 309 -11.97 6.33 -28.70
CA ALA A 309 -10.60 6.31 -29.19
C ALA A 309 -10.10 4.93 -29.64
N LEU A 310 -10.81 3.87 -29.25
CA LEU A 310 -10.46 2.47 -29.45
C LEU A 310 -9.86 2.13 -30.83
N PRO A 311 -10.45 2.55 -31.97
CA PRO A 311 -9.95 2.18 -33.29
C PRO A 311 -8.57 2.76 -33.62
N GLU A 312 -8.17 3.87 -33.00
CA GLU A 312 -6.90 4.54 -33.25
C GLU A 312 -5.83 4.16 -32.22
N ILE A 313 -6.21 3.89 -30.97
CA ILE A 313 -5.25 3.54 -29.89
C ILE A 313 -4.83 2.07 -29.94
N VAL A 314 -5.78 1.15 -30.18
CA VAL A 314 -5.49 -0.31 -30.13
C VAL A 314 -4.41 -0.70 -31.13
N PRO A 315 -4.44 -0.28 -32.42
CA PRO A 315 -3.36 -0.63 -33.35
C PRO A 315 -1.98 -0.13 -32.92
N VAL A 316 -1.92 0.96 -32.17
CA VAL A 316 -0.66 1.53 -31.66
C VAL A 316 -0.14 0.73 -30.48
N LEU A 317 -1.01 0.42 -29.52
CA LEU A 317 -0.67 -0.43 -28.38
C LEU A 317 -0.16 -1.80 -28.85
N LEU A 318 -0.86 -2.43 -29.81
CA LEU A 318 -0.46 -3.72 -30.38
C LEU A 318 0.89 -3.66 -31.11
N LEU A 319 1.22 -2.53 -31.74
CA LEU A 319 2.54 -2.32 -32.33
C LEU A 319 3.62 -2.12 -31.26
N LEU A 320 3.33 -1.35 -30.22
CA LEU A 320 4.27 -1.11 -29.11
C LEU A 320 4.56 -2.40 -28.33
N LEU A 321 3.58 -3.29 -28.21
CA LEU A 321 3.76 -4.63 -27.64
C LEU A 321 4.80 -5.46 -28.41
N THR A 322 5.09 -5.17 -29.68
CA THR A 322 6.12 -5.90 -30.47
C THR A 322 7.53 -5.33 -30.31
N LYS A 323 7.73 -4.39 -29.37
CA LYS A 323 9.02 -3.76 -29.08
C LYS A 323 9.66 -4.30 -27.79
N GLN A 324 9.50 -5.60 -27.53
CA GLN A 324 10.17 -6.25 -26.42
C GLN A 324 11.69 -6.21 -26.63
N GLU A 325 12.44 -6.03 -25.55
CA GLU A 325 13.90 -6.07 -25.58
C GLU A 325 14.38 -7.36 -24.90
N GLU A 326 15.21 -8.15 -25.60
CA GLU A 326 15.69 -9.47 -25.12
C GLU A 326 16.54 -9.36 -23.83
N ASP A 327 17.30 -8.26 -23.70
CA ASP A 327 18.25 -8.03 -22.62
C ASP A 327 17.76 -6.98 -21.59
N ALA A 328 16.48 -6.60 -21.63
CA ALA A 328 15.93 -5.65 -20.65
C ALA A 328 15.99 -6.24 -19.24
N ASP A 329 16.40 -5.40 -18.27
CA ASP A 329 16.42 -5.80 -16.86
C ASP A 329 14.97 -5.93 -16.34
N ASP A 330 14.75 -6.79 -15.36
CA ASP A 330 13.40 -7.04 -14.82
C ASP A 330 12.78 -5.78 -14.18
N ASP A 331 13.62 -4.84 -13.73
CA ASP A 331 13.22 -3.56 -13.13
C ASP A 331 13.01 -2.42 -14.15
N GLU A 332 13.21 -2.67 -15.46
CA GLU A 332 13.13 -1.63 -16.49
C GLU A 332 11.70 -1.41 -17.02
N TRP A 333 11.17 -0.20 -16.85
CA TRP A 333 9.86 0.20 -17.39
C TRP A 333 9.99 0.74 -18.82
N ASN A 334 9.57 -0.05 -19.81
CA ASN A 334 9.66 0.29 -21.24
C ASN A 334 8.29 0.39 -21.93
N VAL A 335 8.30 0.80 -23.21
CA VAL A 335 7.08 1.04 -24.00
C VAL A 335 6.23 -0.21 -24.23
N SER A 336 6.83 -1.40 -24.28
CA SER A 336 6.09 -2.65 -24.44
C SER A 336 5.31 -2.98 -23.16
N MET A 337 5.96 -2.84 -22.00
CA MET A 337 5.30 -3.05 -20.71
C MET A 337 4.17 -2.02 -20.49
N ALA A 338 4.44 -0.74 -20.75
CA ALA A 338 3.42 0.30 -20.67
C ALA A 338 2.23 0.03 -21.59
N ALA A 339 2.47 -0.47 -22.81
CA ALA A 339 1.41 -0.83 -23.74
C ALA A 339 0.57 -2.02 -23.26
N GLY A 340 1.20 -3.04 -22.64
CA GLY A 340 0.51 -4.18 -22.04
C GLY A 340 -0.40 -3.79 -20.87
N THR A 341 0.08 -2.93 -19.98
CA THR A 341 -0.70 -2.37 -18.87
C THR A 341 -1.84 -1.50 -19.38
N CYS A 342 -1.57 -0.58 -20.30
CA CYS A 342 -2.58 0.28 -20.92
C CYS A 342 -3.67 -0.56 -21.61
N LEU A 343 -3.30 -1.65 -22.30
CA LEU A 343 -4.25 -2.56 -22.94
C LEU A 343 -5.16 -3.26 -21.92
N ALA A 344 -4.63 -3.67 -20.77
CA ALA A 344 -5.41 -4.28 -19.70
C ALA A 344 -6.40 -3.29 -19.06
N LEU A 345 -5.93 -2.07 -18.77
CA LEU A 345 -6.80 -0.99 -18.27
C LEU A 345 -7.89 -0.64 -19.30
N LEU A 346 -7.53 -0.60 -20.58
CA LEU A 346 -8.46 -0.36 -21.67
C LEU A 346 -9.53 -1.46 -21.74
N ALA A 347 -9.17 -2.73 -21.54
CA ALA A 347 -10.12 -3.84 -21.46
C ALA A 347 -11.11 -3.66 -20.29
N GLY A 348 -10.64 -3.21 -19.13
CA GLY A 348 -11.49 -2.84 -17.99
C GLY A 348 -12.47 -1.71 -18.30
N ALA A 349 -12.00 -0.64 -18.94
CA ALA A 349 -12.80 0.55 -19.25
C ALA A 349 -13.84 0.34 -20.37
N VAL A 350 -13.49 -0.40 -21.43
CA VAL A 350 -14.38 -0.59 -22.60
C VAL A 350 -15.10 -1.93 -22.65
N GLN A 351 -14.73 -2.87 -21.77
CA GLN A 351 -15.32 -4.21 -21.63
C GLN A 351 -15.36 -4.93 -22.99
N ASP A 352 -16.48 -5.56 -23.35
CA ASP A 352 -16.66 -6.36 -24.57
C ASP A 352 -16.22 -5.68 -25.88
N ALA A 353 -16.18 -4.34 -25.91
CA ALA A 353 -15.76 -3.60 -27.11
C ALA A 353 -14.29 -3.85 -27.50
N ILE A 354 -13.42 -4.23 -26.55
CA ILE A 354 -12.00 -4.53 -26.84
C ILE A 354 -11.82 -5.79 -27.67
N VAL A 355 -12.68 -6.78 -27.47
CA VAL A 355 -12.56 -8.13 -28.05
C VAL A 355 -12.47 -8.10 -29.58
N PRO A 356 -13.43 -7.52 -30.33
CA PRO A 356 -13.34 -7.49 -31.79
C PRO A 356 -12.17 -6.64 -32.32
N ALA A 357 -11.61 -5.73 -31.51
CA ALA A 357 -10.49 -4.89 -31.91
C ALA A 357 -9.15 -5.63 -31.88
N VAL A 358 -8.97 -6.60 -30.97
CA VAL A 358 -7.70 -7.30 -30.77
C VAL A 358 -7.64 -8.70 -31.39
N ILE A 359 -8.78 -9.39 -31.55
CA ILE A 359 -8.82 -10.75 -32.09
C ILE A 359 -8.12 -10.90 -33.45
N PRO A 360 -8.30 -9.99 -34.43
CA PRO A 360 -7.59 -10.10 -35.71
C PRO A 360 -6.05 -10.08 -35.57
N PHE A 361 -5.53 -9.35 -34.58
CA PHE A 361 -4.09 -9.32 -34.31
C PHE A 361 -3.61 -10.64 -33.69
N ILE A 362 -4.36 -11.19 -32.74
CA ILE A 362 -4.04 -12.47 -32.10
C ILE A 362 -4.01 -13.59 -33.14
N GLU A 363 -5.07 -13.71 -33.96
CA GLU A 363 -5.17 -14.75 -34.98
C GLU A 363 -4.05 -14.67 -36.04
N ALA A 364 -3.61 -13.46 -36.38
CA ALA A 364 -2.56 -13.23 -37.36
C ALA A 364 -1.15 -13.59 -36.84
N HIS A 365 -0.90 -13.41 -35.53
CA HIS A 365 0.47 -13.42 -34.99
C HIS A 365 0.77 -14.58 -34.02
N ILE A 366 -0.24 -15.27 -33.48
CA ILE A 366 -0.04 -16.35 -32.48
C ILE A 366 0.82 -17.53 -32.99
N LYS A 367 1.00 -17.65 -34.31
CA LYS A 367 1.87 -18.65 -34.97
C LYS A 367 2.95 -18.03 -35.86
N ALA A 368 3.28 -16.76 -35.65
CA ALA A 368 4.32 -16.07 -36.41
C ALA A 368 5.71 -16.70 -36.20
N GLU A 369 6.60 -16.58 -37.19
CA GLU A 369 7.99 -17.04 -37.02
C GLU A 369 8.77 -16.13 -36.06
N ASP A 370 8.46 -14.84 -36.05
CA ASP A 370 9.03 -13.87 -35.13
C ASP A 370 8.45 -14.03 -33.72
N TRP A 371 9.32 -14.18 -32.73
CA TRP A 371 8.93 -14.40 -31.35
C TRP A 371 8.29 -13.15 -30.72
N HIS A 372 8.70 -11.94 -31.14
CA HIS A 372 8.10 -10.68 -30.68
C HIS A 372 6.60 -10.63 -31.01
N GLN A 373 6.23 -11.12 -32.19
CA GLN A 373 4.84 -11.17 -32.63
C GLN A 373 4.05 -12.27 -31.91
N ARG A 374 4.65 -13.45 -31.69
CA ARG A 374 4.02 -14.52 -30.92
C ARG A 374 3.76 -14.10 -29.48
N GLU A 375 4.78 -13.56 -28.81
CA GLU A 375 4.69 -13.08 -27.42
C GLU A 375 3.63 -11.98 -27.33
N ALA A 376 3.67 -10.97 -28.20
CA ALA A 376 2.70 -9.88 -28.21
C ALA A 376 1.26 -10.38 -28.40
N ALA A 377 1.04 -11.42 -29.20
CA ALA A 377 -0.27 -12.03 -29.38
C ALA A 377 -0.77 -12.72 -28.10
N VAL A 378 0.11 -13.42 -27.38
CA VAL A 378 -0.21 -14.05 -26.09
C VAL A 378 -0.46 -12.98 -25.03
N MET A 379 0.41 -11.96 -24.93
CA MET A 379 0.25 -10.82 -24.02
C MET A 379 -1.09 -10.12 -24.26
N THR A 380 -1.41 -9.82 -25.52
CA THR A 380 -2.70 -9.23 -25.91
C THR A 380 -3.87 -10.07 -25.44
N PHE A 381 -3.82 -11.40 -25.63
CA PHE A 381 -4.88 -12.30 -25.19
C PHE A 381 -5.01 -12.30 -23.66
N GLY A 382 -3.90 -12.41 -22.93
CA GLY A 382 -3.88 -12.39 -21.47
C GLY A 382 -4.36 -11.06 -20.88
N SER A 383 -4.00 -9.92 -21.49
CA SER A 383 -4.39 -8.58 -21.03
C SER A 383 -5.91 -8.35 -21.08
N ILE A 384 -6.63 -8.98 -22.00
CA ILE A 384 -8.09 -8.78 -22.17
C ILE A 384 -8.96 -9.80 -21.43
N LEU A 385 -8.37 -10.70 -20.63
CA LEU A 385 -9.13 -11.70 -19.86
C LEU A 385 -9.92 -11.10 -18.69
N GLU A 386 -9.64 -9.84 -18.34
CA GLU A 386 -10.32 -9.06 -17.33
C GLU A 386 -10.95 -7.82 -17.96
N GLY A 387 -12.16 -7.46 -17.52
CA GLY A 387 -12.96 -6.37 -18.09
C GLY A 387 -14.17 -6.85 -18.89
N PRO A 388 -14.00 -7.58 -20.02
CA PRO A 388 -15.13 -8.13 -20.77
C PRO A 388 -15.96 -9.14 -19.96
N ASP A 389 -17.22 -9.32 -20.37
CA ASP A 389 -18.11 -10.28 -19.71
C ASP A 389 -17.56 -11.72 -19.88
N PRO A 390 -17.50 -12.52 -18.80
CA PRO A 390 -17.00 -13.90 -18.88
C PRO A 390 -17.69 -14.76 -19.94
N SER A 391 -18.97 -14.51 -20.26
CA SER A 391 -19.70 -15.24 -21.31
C SER A 391 -19.19 -14.95 -22.72
N VAL A 392 -18.61 -13.76 -22.96
CA VAL A 392 -17.98 -13.38 -24.22
C VAL A 392 -16.58 -13.99 -24.34
N LEU A 393 -15.84 -14.05 -23.23
CA LEU A 393 -14.48 -14.61 -23.18
C LEU A 393 -14.46 -16.15 -23.23
N THR A 394 -15.45 -16.81 -22.64
CA THR A 394 -15.50 -18.27 -22.51
C THR A 394 -15.30 -19.01 -23.84
N PRO A 395 -16.00 -18.69 -24.95
CA PRO A 395 -15.77 -19.37 -26.23
C PRO A 395 -14.35 -19.19 -26.77
N LEU A 396 -13.77 -18.00 -26.58
CA LEU A 396 -12.42 -17.67 -27.05
C LEU A 396 -11.36 -18.46 -26.28
N VAL A 397 -11.49 -18.52 -24.95
CA VAL A 397 -10.62 -19.32 -24.09
C VAL A 397 -10.73 -20.80 -24.42
N ASN A 398 -11.94 -21.34 -24.60
CA ASN A 398 -12.13 -22.74 -25.00
C ASN A 398 -11.39 -23.09 -26.31
N GLN A 399 -11.29 -22.15 -27.25
CA GLN A 399 -10.57 -22.34 -28.51
C GLN A 399 -9.06 -22.16 -28.35
N ALA A 400 -8.61 -21.19 -27.56
CA ALA A 400 -7.21 -20.85 -27.38
C ALA A 400 -6.46 -21.78 -26.41
N LEU A 401 -7.14 -22.33 -25.40
CA LEU A 401 -6.52 -23.07 -24.30
C LEU A 401 -5.61 -24.24 -24.76
N PRO A 402 -6.02 -25.11 -25.70
CA PRO A 402 -5.11 -26.16 -26.19
C PRO A 402 -3.84 -25.61 -26.83
N LEU A 403 -3.95 -24.51 -27.58
CA LEU A 403 -2.80 -23.85 -28.22
C LEU A 403 -1.87 -23.23 -27.18
N LEU A 404 -2.42 -22.56 -26.16
CA LEU A 404 -1.62 -21.97 -25.08
C LEU A 404 -0.88 -23.05 -24.27
N ILE A 405 -1.52 -24.19 -24.01
CA ILE A 405 -0.86 -25.34 -23.37
C ILE A 405 0.32 -25.82 -24.22
N ASP A 406 0.16 -25.93 -25.55
CA ASP A 406 1.25 -26.31 -26.46
C ASP A 406 2.36 -25.25 -26.49
N MET A 407 2.03 -23.95 -26.39
CA MET A 407 2.99 -22.83 -26.39
C MET A 407 3.91 -22.79 -25.16
N MET A 408 3.59 -23.52 -24.09
CA MET A 408 4.55 -23.77 -22.99
C MET A 408 5.81 -24.50 -23.45
N THR A 409 5.83 -25.05 -24.66
CA THR A 409 6.99 -25.68 -25.29
C THR A 409 7.67 -24.82 -26.36
N ASP A 410 7.32 -23.52 -26.47
CA ASP A 410 7.95 -22.60 -27.42
C ASP A 410 9.48 -22.51 -27.19
N PRO A 411 10.29 -22.45 -28.26
CA PRO A 411 11.74 -22.34 -28.12
C PRO A 411 12.19 -21.04 -27.44
N ASN A 412 11.39 -19.96 -27.51
CA ASN A 412 11.75 -18.68 -26.92
C ASN A 412 11.24 -18.57 -25.47
N PRO A 413 12.11 -18.22 -24.50
CA PRO A 413 11.73 -18.13 -23.09
C PRO A 413 10.71 -17.02 -22.79
N HIS A 414 10.73 -15.89 -23.51
CA HIS A 414 9.75 -14.81 -23.31
C HIS A 414 8.34 -15.26 -23.72
N VAL A 415 8.21 -16.03 -24.79
CA VAL A 415 6.91 -16.60 -25.19
C VAL A 415 6.39 -17.56 -24.12
N LYS A 416 7.25 -18.42 -23.57
CA LYS A 416 6.87 -19.32 -22.47
C LYS A 416 6.49 -18.56 -21.21
N ASP A 417 7.21 -17.49 -20.88
CA ASP A 417 6.97 -16.64 -19.71
C ASP A 417 5.55 -16.04 -19.76
N THR A 418 5.24 -15.35 -20.86
CA THR A 418 3.93 -14.72 -21.09
C THR A 418 2.82 -15.77 -21.24
N THR A 419 3.13 -16.94 -21.79
CA THR A 419 2.17 -18.06 -21.87
C THR A 419 1.83 -18.59 -20.49
N ALA A 420 2.82 -18.79 -19.61
CA ALA A 420 2.61 -19.24 -18.23
C ALA A 420 1.76 -18.23 -17.45
N TRP A 421 2.07 -16.93 -17.59
CA TRP A 421 1.27 -15.85 -17.02
C TRP A 421 -0.18 -15.84 -17.55
N THR A 422 -0.36 -15.99 -18.87
CA THR A 422 -1.70 -16.03 -19.48
C THR A 422 -2.51 -17.23 -19.02
N LEU A 423 -1.89 -18.41 -18.90
CA LEU A 423 -2.53 -19.60 -18.32
C LEU A 423 -2.91 -19.37 -16.86
N GLY A 424 -2.07 -18.70 -16.08
CA GLY A 424 -2.38 -18.32 -14.70
C GLY A 424 -3.56 -17.36 -14.59
N ARG A 425 -3.71 -16.40 -15.52
CA ARG A 425 -4.91 -15.53 -15.59
C ARG A 425 -6.17 -16.30 -15.96
N ILE A 426 -6.07 -17.29 -16.84
CA ILE A 426 -7.20 -18.18 -17.15
C ILE A 426 -7.61 -18.98 -15.92
N CYS A 427 -6.64 -19.52 -15.17
CA CYS A 427 -6.91 -20.22 -13.91
C CYS A 427 -7.62 -19.32 -12.91
N ASP A 428 -7.19 -18.06 -12.79
CA ASP A 428 -7.72 -17.09 -11.84
C ASP A 428 -9.15 -16.63 -12.18
N LEU A 429 -9.35 -16.17 -13.43
CA LEU A 429 -10.57 -15.44 -13.81
C LEU A 429 -11.63 -16.33 -14.47
N LEU A 430 -11.22 -17.42 -15.12
CA LEU A 430 -12.07 -18.21 -16.02
C LEU A 430 -11.96 -19.71 -15.75
N ILE A 431 -11.85 -20.09 -14.48
CA ILE A 431 -11.69 -21.50 -14.05
C ILE A 431 -12.75 -22.44 -14.64
N SER A 432 -13.96 -21.95 -14.87
CA SER A 432 -15.07 -22.69 -15.49
C SER A 432 -14.77 -23.20 -16.93
N CYS A 433 -13.80 -22.59 -17.62
CA CYS A 433 -13.33 -23.05 -18.93
C CYS A 433 -12.43 -24.30 -18.83
N ILE A 434 -11.81 -24.54 -17.67
CA ILE A 434 -10.89 -25.65 -17.45
C ILE A 434 -11.67 -26.92 -17.10
N LYS A 435 -12.06 -27.66 -18.14
CA LYS A 435 -12.75 -28.95 -17.99
C LYS A 435 -11.81 -30.01 -17.41
N PRO A 436 -12.13 -30.61 -16.24
CA PRO A 436 -11.27 -31.61 -15.60
C PRO A 436 -10.85 -32.77 -16.51
N ASP A 437 -11.80 -33.31 -17.29
CA ASP A 437 -11.57 -34.50 -18.12
C ASP A 437 -10.76 -34.23 -19.40
N VAL A 438 -10.58 -32.97 -19.79
CA VAL A 438 -9.99 -32.60 -21.09
C VAL A 438 -8.73 -31.79 -20.91
N HIS A 439 -8.76 -30.76 -20.06
CA HIS A 439 -7.74 -29.73 -20.02
C HIS A 439 -6.82 -29.85 -18.81
N LEU A 440 -7.29 -30.42 -17.69
CA LEU A 440 -6.55 -30.40 -16.43
C LEU A 440 -5.24 -31.18 -16.50
N HIS A 441 -5.25 -32.40 -17.05
CA HIS A 441 -4.02 -33.20 -17.16
C HIS A 441 -2.97 -32.55 -18.07
N PRO A 442 -3.29 -32.12 -19.31
CA PRO A 442 -2.34 -31.39 -20.15
C PRO A 442 -1.82 -30.09 -19.51
N LEU A 443 -2.70 -29.31 -18.88
CA LEU A 443 -2.34 -28.05 -18.23
C LEU A 443 -1.36 -28.27 -17.08
N ILE A 444 -1.68 -29.16 -16.13
CA ILE A 444 -0.79 -29.46 -15.00
C ILE A 444 0.55 -30.00 -15.52
N SER A 445 0.52 -30.88 -16.53
CA SER A 445 1.75 -31.42 -17.10
C SER A 445 2.63 -30.33 -17.72
N ALA A 446 2.03 -29.39 -18.45
CA ALA A 446 2.76 -28.27 -19.03
C ALA A 446 3.37 -27.35 -17.96
N LEU A 447 2.59 -26.98 -16.93
CA LEU A 447 3.05 -26.13 -15.83
C LEU A 447 4.16 -26.81 -15.01
N VAL A 448 4.00 -28.10 -14.67
CA VAL A 448 5.02 -28.87 -13.93
C VAL A 448 6.30 -29.05 -14.74
N ASN A 449 6.22 -29.19 -16.06
CA ASN A 449 7.41 -29.19 -16.91
C ASN A 449 8.08 -27.81 -16.95
N GLY A 450 7.29 -26.73 -16.97
CA GLY A 450 7.79 -25.35 -16.91
C GLY A 450 8.54 -25.00 -15.62
N LEU A 451 8.32 -25.75 -14.54
CA LEU A 451 9.11 -25.62 -13.30
C LEU A 451 10.61 -25.96 -13.45
N GLN A 452 11.04 -26.47 -14.60
CA GLN A 452 12.44 -26.75 -14.92
C GLN A 452 13.07 -25.73 -15.88
N ASP A 453 12.36 -24.64 -16.19
CA ASP A 453 12.75 -23.64 -17.19
C ASP A 453 13.46 -22.43 -16.56
N SER A 454 13.52 -21.29 -17.26
CA SER A 454 14.10 -20.05 -16.72
C SER A 454 13.35 -19.54 -15.48
N PRO A 455 14.04 -18.83 -14.56
CA PRO A 455 13.46 -18.28 -13.33
C PRO A 455 12.09 -17.63 -13.46
N ARG A 456 11.89 -16.78 -14.47
CA ARG A 456 10.61 -16.09 -14.73
C ARG A 456 9.48 -17.05 -15.11
N VAL A 457 9.77 -18.00 -16.00
CA VAL A 457 8.82 -19.05 -16.38
C VAL A 457 8.44 -19.91 -15.16
N VAL A 458 9.41 -20.25 -14.31
CA VAL A 458 9.15 -20.98 -13.06
C VAL A 458 8.22 -20.19 -12.14
N ALA A 459 8.49 -18.90 -11.92
CA ALA A 459 7.65 -18.04 -11.09
C ALA A 459 6.20 -17.98 -11.60
N ASN A 460 6.01 -17.76 -12.90
CA ASN A 460 4.68 -17.74 -13.52
C ASN A 460 3.99 -19.11 -13.54
N CYS A 461 4.74 -20.21 -13.66
CA CYS A 461 4.18 -21.56 -13.53
C CYS A 461 3.71 -21.83 -12.10
N CYS A 462 4.48 -21.41 -11.08
CA CYS A 462 4.08 -21.49 -9.68
C CYS A 462 2.81 -20.69 -9.43
N TRP A 463 2.74 -19.45 -9.92
CA TRP A 463 1.55 -18.58 -9.81
C TRP A 463 0.32 -19.19 -10.51
N ALA A 464 0.48 -19.75 -11.71
CA ALA A 464 -0.61 -20.43 -12.41
C ALA A 464 -1.10 -21.68 -11.67
N LEU A 465 -0.20 -22.47 -11.07
CA LEU A 465 -0.55 -23.62 -10.24
C LEU A 465 -1.28 -23.19 -8.96
N MET A 466 -0.84 -22.09 -8.34
CA MET A 466 -1.48 -21.50 -7.16
C MET A 466 -2.93 -21.13 -7.46
N ASN A 467 -3.18 -20.32 -8.49
CA ASN A 467 -4.53 -19.91 -8.89
C ASN A 467 -5.40 -21.11 -9.29
N LEU A 468 -4.81 -22.11 -9.95
CA LEU A 468 -5.52 -23.34 -10.30
C LEU A 468 -6.05 -24.05 -9.04
N ALA A 469 -5.24 -24.13 -7.99
CA ALA A 469 -5.63 -24.75 -6.72
C ALA A 469 -6.73 -23.94 -6.02
N ASP A 470 -6.51 -22.63 -5.85
CA ASP A 470 -7.43 -21.77 -5.10
C ASP A 470 -8.79 -21.64 -5.78
N GLN A 471 -8.82 -21.37 -7.09
CA GLN A 471 -10.09 -21.20 -7.81
C GLN A 471 -10.86 -22.50 -7.96
N LEU A 472 -10.19 -23.65 -8.15
CA LEU A 472 -10.90 -24.95 -8.11
C LEU A 472 -11.40 -25.29 -6.71
N GLY A 473 -10.65 -24.94 -5.67
CA GLY A 473 -11.06 -25.10 -4.28
C GLY A 473 -12.39 -24.39 -4.03
N VAL A 474 -12.45 -23.09 -4.33
CA VAL A 474 -13.64 -22.24 -4.16
C VAL A 474 -14.79 -22.70 -5.06
N PHE A 475 -14.53 -22.99 -6.34
CA PHE A 475 -15.57 -23.36 -7.31
C PHE A 475 -16.36 -24.61 -6.90
N TYR A 476 -15.72 -25.56 -6.21
CA TYR A 476 -16.36 -26.77 -5.70
C TYR A 476 -16.72 -26.72 -4.20
N GLU A 477 -16.42 -25.63 -3.48
CA GLU A 477 -16.64 -25.52 -2.01
C GLU A 477 -18.13 -25.44 -1.62
N ASP A 478 -18.95 -24.87 -2.50
CA ASP A 478 -20.40 -24.65 -2.31
C ASP A 478 -21.25 -25.91 -2.47
N ASP A 479 -20.67 -27.02 -2.93
CA ASP A 479 -21.37 -28.31 -3.02
C ASP A 479 -21.12 -29.14 -1.74
N PRO A 480 -22.15 -29.35 -0.89
CA PRO A 480 -22.02 -30.09 0.37
C PRO A 480 -21.52 -31.53 0.18
N ASP A 481 -21.77 -32.13 -0.99
CA ASP A 481 -21.33 -33.49 -1.32
C ASP A 481 -19.86 -33.53 -1.81
N ALA A 482 -19.31 -32.40 -2.28
CA ALA A 482 -17.92 -32.30 -2.77
C ALA A 482 -16.88 -32.25 -1.65
N ARG A 483 -17.25 -31.80 -0.44
CA ARG A 483 -16.33 -31.75 0.73
C ARG A 483 -15.86 -33.12 1.22
N GLN A 484 -16.54 -34.19 0.82
CA GLN A 484 -16.23 -35.57 1.23
C GLN A 484 -15.69 -36.44 0.09
N ALA A 485 -15.74 -35.97 -1.16
CA ALA A 485 -15.25 -36.69 -2.33
C ALA A 485 -13.85 -36.18 -2.73
N PRO A 486 -12.99 -37.03 -3.33
CA PRO A 486 -11.75 -36.57 -3.92
C PRO A 486 -12.05 -35.56 -5.03
N GLY A 487 -11.44 -34.37 -4.92
CA GLY A 487 -11.63 -33.30 -5.90
C GLY A 487 -10.91 -33.59 -7.23
N PRO A 488 -11.15 -32.79 -8.28
CA PRO A 488 -10.47 -32.95 -9.57
C PRO A 488 -8.92 -32.93 -9.49
N LEU A 489 -8.38 -32.21 -8.50
CA LEU A 489 -6.94 -32.10 -8.26
C LEU A 489 -6.34 -33.28 -7.49
N SER A 490 -7.15 -34.09 -6.79
CA SER A 490 -6.69 -35.21 -5.95
C SER A 490 -5.61 -36.10 -6.59
N PRO A 491 -5.73 -36.51 -7.87
CA PRO A 491 -4.71 -37.36 -8.52
C PRO A 491 -3.34 -36.69 -8.71
N TYR A 492 -3.29 -35.36 -8.66
CA TYR A 492 -2.11 -34.56 -8.99
C TYR A 492 -1.40 -34.00 -7.75
N TYR A 493 -2.06 -33.97 -6.59
CA TYR A 493 -1.55 -33.39 -5.34
C TYR A 493 -0.12 -33.81 -5.00
N GLU A 494 0.13 -35.12 -4.93
CA GLU A 494 1.45 -35.64 -4.56
C GLU A 494 2.52 -35.25 -5.59
N GLY A 495 2.21 -35.38 -6.88
CA GLY A 495 3.16 -35.08 -7.96
C GLY A 495 3.51 -33.59 -8.04
N VAL A 496 2.51 -32.71 -7.94
CA VAL A 496 2.70 -31.25 -8.00
C VAL A 496 3.47 -30.76 -6.78
N VAL A 497 3.06 -31.15 -5.56
CA VAL A 497 3.75 -30.72 -4.34
C VAL A 497 5.21 -31.22 -4.32
N GLN A 498 5.47 -32.45 -4.78
CA GLN A 498 6.84 -32.94 -4.91
C GLN A 498 7.65 -32.16 -5.95
N ALA A 499 7.05 -31.75 -7.07
CA ALA A 499 7.73 -30.95 -8.08
C ALA A 499 8.10 -29.56 -7.52
N LEU A 500 7.17 -28.88 -6.87
CA LEU A 500 7.41 -27.59 -6.20
C LEU A 500 8.47 -27.71 -5.10
N LEU A 501 8.43 -28.79 -4.30
CA LEU A 501 9.46 -29.05 -3.30
C LEU A 501 10.86 -29.26 -3.89
N ARG A 502 10.99 -29.74 -5.14
CA ARG A 502 12.29 -29.82 -5.83
C ARG A 502 12.75 -28.46 -6.32
N VAL A 503 11.84 -27.62 -6.83
CA VAL A 503 12.16 -26.23 -7.23
C VAL A 503 12.76 -25.48 -6.04
N THR A 504 12.17 -25.65 -4.86
CA THR A 504 12.64 -24.97 -3.64
C THR A 504 14.01 -25.46 -3.10
N GLU A 505 14.60 -26.51 -3.68
CA GLU A 505 15.95 -26.99 -3.35
C GLU A 505 17.06 -26.27 -4.13
N SER A 506 16.70 -25.42 -5.09
CA SER A 506 17.67 -24.64 -5.85
C SER A 506 18.45 -23.66 -4.97
N ALA A 507 19.67 -23.33 -5.39
CA ALA A 507 20.55 -22.42 -4.64
C ALA A 507 20.20 -20.92 -4.84
N GLY A 508 19.48 -20.59 -5.92
CA GLY A 508 19.12 -19.22 -6.27
C GLY A 508 17.66 -18.88 -5.95
N ASN A 509 17.32 -17.59 -6.09
CA ASN A 509 15.94 -17.10 -6.03
C ASN A 509 15.75 -15.89 -6.97
N GLU A 510 16.31 -15.97 -8.18
CA GLU A 510 16.09 -14.96 -9.23
C GLU A 510 14.58 -14.86 -9.53
N ALA A 511 14.06 -13.67 -9.84
CA ALA A 511 12.63 -13.45 -10.08
C ALA A 511 11.69 -14.00 -8.98
N ASN A 512 12.17 -14.19 -7.74
CA ASN A 512 11.43 -14.72 -6.59
C ASN A 512 10.77 -16.10 -6.81
N TYR A 513 11.27 -16.93 -7.73
CA TYR A 513 10.62 -18.20 -8.08
C TYR A 513 10.49 -19.19 -6.91
N ARG A 514 11.41 -19.13 -5.93
CA ARG A 514 11.37 -20.01 -4.76
C ARG A 514 10.28 -19.61 -3.80
N THR A 515 10.09 -18.30 -3.59
CA THR A 515 8.96 -17.75 -2.83
C THR A 515 7.65 -18.15 -3.50
N ALA A 516 7.53 -17.93 -4.81
CA ALA A 516 6.36 -18.35 -5.59
C ALA A 516 6.07 -19.85 -5.47
N ALA A 517 7.11 -20.70 -5.43
CA ALA A 517 6.95 -22.14 -5.23
C ALA A 517 6.40 -22.50 -3.83
N TYR A 518 6.82 -21.80 -2.77
CA TYR A 518 6.27 -21.98 -1.42
C TYR A 518 4.83 -21.46 -1.30
N GLU A 519 4.49 -20.37 -1.98
CA GLU A 519 3.12 -19.87 -2.09
C GLU A 519 2.22 -20.87 -2.80
N ALA A 520 2.66 -21.41 -3.95
CA ALA A 520 1.94 -22.46 -4.65
C ALA A 520 1.74 -23.72 -3.79
N ILE A 521 2.77 -24.16 -3.04
CA ILE A 521 2.62 -25.25 -2.08
C ILE A 521 1.53 -24.89 -1.06
N THR A 522 1.57 -23.69 -0.49
CA THR A 522 0.63 -23.21 0.52
C THR A 522 -0.82 -23.23 0.02
N SER A 523 -1.09 -22.76 -1.20
CA SER A 523 -2.43 -22.83 -1.80
C SER A 523 -2.90 -24.27 -1.98
N TYR A 524 -2.06 -25.16 -2.53
CA TYR A 524 -2.42 -26.58 -2.64
C TYR A 524 -2.78 -27.17 -1.27
N LEU A 525 -1.94 -26.98 -0.25
CA LEU A 525 -2.17 -27.51 1.10
C LEU A 525 -3.46 -26.96 1.73
N THR A 526 -3.76 -25.67 1.52
CA THR A 526 -4.98 -25.02 1.99
C THR A 526 -6.22 -25.68 1.40
N GLN A 527 -6.20 -25.93 0.09
CA GLN A 527 -7.33 -26.52 -0.65
C GLN A 527 -7.38 -28.06 -0.57
N ALA A 528 -6.44 -28.71 0.13
CA ALA A 528 -6.34 -30.17 0.17
C ALA A 528 -7.61 -30.85 0.71
N THR A 529 -8.13 -31.85 0.00
CA THR A 529 -9.23 -32.70 0.45
C THR A 529 -8.74 -33.80 1.41
N ALA A 530 -9.67 -34.53 2.03
CA ALA A 530 -9.36 -35.53 3.07
C ALA A 530 -8.37 -36.63 2.61
N ASP A 531 -8.41 -37.00 1.33
CA ASP A 531 -7.51 -37.98 0.70
C ASP A 531 -6.07 -37.46 0.50
N ALA A 532 -5.88 -36.14 0.44
CA ALA A 532 -4.57 -35.49 0.29
C ALA A 532 -3.92 -35.12 1.63
N ILE A 533 -4.57 -35.36 2.78
CA ILE A 533 -4.01 -35.10 4.12
C ILE A 533 -2.66 -35.80 4.37
N PRO A 534 -2.41 -37.04 3.91
CA PRO A 534 -1.08 -37.65 4.02
C PRO A 534 0.01 -36.82 3.32
N VAL A 535 -0.31 -36.17 2.19
CA VAL A 535 0.62 -35.26 1.51
C VAL A 535 0.89 -34.04 2.38
N VAL A 536 -0.14 -33.44 2.98
CA VAL A 536 -0.02 -32.31 3.92
C VAL A 536 0.91 -32.65 5.10
N GLN A 537 0.73 -33.82 5.72
CA GLN A 537 1.56 -34.28 6.83
C GLN A 537 3.01 -34.53 6.42
N ASN A 538 3.24 -35.15 5.26
CA ASN A 538 4.59 -35.39 4.76
C ASN A 538 5.31 -34.08 4.40
N THR A 539 4.58 -33.09 3.87
CA THR A 539 5.14 -31.77 3.53
C THR A 539 5.62 -31.05 4.79
N VAL A 540 4.81 -30.96 5.86
CA VAL A 540 5.28 -30.29 7.09
C VAL A 540 6.47 -31.00 7.73
N VAL A 541 6.52 -32.34 7.70
CA VAL A 541 7.68 -33.08 8.21
C VAL A 541 8.95 -32.74 7.42
N THR A 542 8.84 -32.60 6.11
CA THR A 542 9.93 -32.19 5.21
C THR A 542 10.38 -30.76 5.50
N ILE A 543 9.44 -29.82 5.63
CA ILE A 543 9.75 -28.42 5.95
C ILE A 543 10.41 -28.29 7.32
N LEU A 544 9.92 -28.97 8.35
CA LEU A 544 10.54 -28.97 9.67
C LEU A 544 11.95 -29.55 9.65
N GLN A 545 12.21 -30.58 8.84
CA GLN A 545 13.55 -31.13 8.66
C GLN A 545 14.50 -30.14 7.96
N ARG A 546 14.02 -29.42 6.94
CA ARG A 546 14.80 -28.38 6.25
C ARG A 546 15.09 -27.19 7.18
N MET A 547 14.09 -26.75 7.95
CA MET A 547 14.26 -25.72 8.98
C MET A 547 15.34 -26.12 10.01
N GLU A 548 15.31 -27.35 10.49
CA GLU A 548 16.29 -27.90 11.43
C GLU A 548 17.72 -27.89 10.86
N GLN A 549 17.89 -28.29 9.59
CA GLN A 549 19.17 -28.21 8.89
C GLN A 549 19.66 -26.77 8.76
N LEU A 550 18.78 -25.86 8.35
CA LEU A 550 19.11 -24.45 8.14
C LEU A 550 19.47 -23.72 9.44
N LEU A 551 18.83 -24.09 10.56
CA LEU A 551 19.19 -23.62 11.90
C LEU A 551 20.56 -24.14 12.34
N SER A 552 20.90 -25.40 12.03
CA SER A 552 22.21 -25.97 12.39
C SER A 552 23.40 -25.28 11.71
N MET A 553 23.17 -24.67 10.54
CA MET A 553 24.18 -23.99 9.74
C MET A 553 24.27 -22.48 10.01
N GLN A 554 23.46 -21.94 10.91
CA GLN A 554 23.37 -20.49 11.16
C GLN A 554 24.72 -19.82 11.46
N ASN A 555 25.59 -20.50 12.22
CA ASN A 555 26.92 -19.99 12.58
C ASN A 555 27.91 -19.96 11.40
N GLN A 556 27.54 -20.49 10.24
CA GLN A 556 28.36 -20.56 9.03
C GLN A 556 27.98 -19.51 7.98
N ILE A 557 26.93 -18.73 8.23
CA ILE A 557 26.45 -17.67 7.31
C ILE A 557 27.44 -16.52 7.32
N LEU A 558 28.08 -16.24 6.17
CA LEU A 558 29.11 -15.23 6.03
C LEU A 558 28.71 -14.21 4.95
N GLY A 559 28.17 -13.08 5.38
CA GLY A 559 27.78 -11.99 4.48
C GLY A 559 26.33 -11.58 4.65
N VAL A 560 25.96 -10.48 4.00
CA VAL A 560 24.60 -9.93 4.04
C VAL A 560 23.67 -10.74 3.12
N ASP A 561 24.15 -11.14 1.94
CA ASP A 561 23.34 -11.87 0.96
C ASP A 561 22.95 -13.27 1.45
N ASP A 562 23.90 -14.03 2.01
CA ASP A 562 23.61 -15.33 2.63
C ASP A 562 22.63 -15.20 3.80
N ARG A 563 22.71 -14.09 4.56
CA ARG A 563 21.80 -13.81 5.66
C ARG A 563 20.40 -13.48 5.16
N ASN A 564 20.27 -12.70 4.08
CA ASN A 564 18.99 -12.38 3.46
C ASN A 564 18.33 -13.64 2.90
N ASN A 565 19.09 -14.49 2.19
CA ASN A 565 18.62 -15.78 1.68
C ASN A 565 18.14 -16.70 2.82
N TRP A 566 18.89 -16.75 3.92
CA TRP A 566 18.49 -17.50 5.12
C TRP A 566 17.19 -16.96 5.73
N ASN A 567 17.05 -15.64 5.85
CA ASN A 567 15.85 -15.01 6.41
C ASN A 567 14.60 -15.31 5.55
N GLU A 568 14.73 -15.18 4.24
CA GLU A 568 13.66 -15.47 3.27
C GLU A 568 13.20 -16.94 3.35
N LEU A 569 14.15 -17.89 3.39
CA LEU A 569 13.82 -19.31 3.53
C LEU A 569 13.07 -19.61 4.83
N GLN A 570 13.49 -19.02 5.95
CA GLN A 570 12.82 -19.22 7.24
C GLN A 570 11.40 -18.65 7.23
N SER A 571 11.21 -17.47 6.63
CA SER A 571 9.89 -16.85 6.43
C SER A 571 8.97 -17.76 5.61
N ASN A 572 9.46 -18.25 4.46
CA ASN A 572 8.74 -19.20 3.62
C ASN A 572 8.38 -20.50 4.35
N PHE A 573 9.29 -21.05 5.16
CA PHE A 573 8.99 -22.24 5.98
C PHE A 573 7.91 -21.97 7.02
N CYS A 574 7.95 -20.82 7.71
CA CYS A 574 6.93 -20.42 8.66
C CYS A 574 5.56 -20.32 7.98
N SER A 575 5.47 -19.73 6.78
CA SER A 575 4.22 -19.64 6.01
C SER A 575 3.60 -21.02 5.73
N VAL A 576 4.40 -21.98 5.25
CA VAL A 576 3.92 -23.36 5.03
C VAL A 576 3.49 -24.02 6.33
N VAL A 577 4.24 -23.84 7.42
CA VAL A 577 3.89 -24.41 8.74
C VAL A 577 2.58 -23.82 9.27
N ILE A 578 2.37 -22.50 9.15
CA ILE A 578 1.11 -21.83 9.51
C ILE A 578 -0.07 -22.44 8.75
N CYS A 579 0.08 -22.59 7.44
CA CYS A 579 -0.94 -23.20 6.58
C CYS A 579 -1.28 -24.62 7.06
N VAL A 580 -0.27 -25.45 7.30
CA VAL A 580 -0.49 -26.84 7.73
C VAL A 580 -1.14 -26.90 9.12
N ILE A 581 -0.74 -26.04 10.06
CA ILE A 581 -1.37 -25.94 11.39
C ILE A 581 -2.86 -25.64 11.23
N ARG A 582 -3.22 -24.64 10.43
CA ARG A 582 -4.62 -24.27 10.19
C ARG A 582 -5.40 -25.40 9.51
N LYS A 583 -4.76 -26.11 8.57
CA LYS A 583 -5.41 -27.20 7.84
C LYS A 583 -5.65 -28.45 8.68
N LEU A 584 -4.68 -28.84 9.50
CA LEU A 584 -4.77 -30.03 10.35
C LEU A 584 -5.50 -29.78 11.67
N ASN A 585 -5.58 -28.52 12.11
CA ASN A 585 -6.14 -28.10 13.38
C ASN A 585 -5.59 -28.96 14.55
N ASP A 586 -6.44 -29.57 15.37
CA ASP A 586 -6.06 -30.46 16.48
C ASP A 586 -5.18 -31.65 16.05
N GLY A 587 -5.25 -32.04 14.77
CA GLY A 587 -4.41 -33.07 14.16
C GLY A 587 -2.90 -32.75 14.15
N ILE A 588 -2.49 -31.49 14.39
CA ILE A 588 -1.07 -31.10 14.48
C ILE A 588 -0.40 -31.52 15.80
N GLN A 589 -1.19 -31.90 16.81
CA GLN A 589 -0.70 -32.24 18.16
C GLN A 589 0.55 -33.16 18.19
N PRO A 590 0.67 -34.22 17.36
CA PRO A 590 1.86 -35.08 17.36
C PRO A 590 3.17 -34.39 16.95
N LEU A 591 3.07 -33.26 16.23
CA LEU A 591 4.21 -32.46 15.76
C LEU A 591 4.42 -31.19 16.59
N ALA A 592 3.51 -30.84 17.49
CA ALA A 592 3.52 -29.58 18.25
C ALA A 592 4.83 -29.34 19.01
N ASP A 593 5.35 -30.35 19.70
CA ASP A 593 6.64 -30.25 20.43
C ASP A 593 7.80 -29.93 19.49
N ARG A 594 7.82 -30.56 18.31
CA ARG A 594 8.87 -30.35 17.31
C ARG A 594 8.77 -28.95 16.70
N VAL A 595 7.55 -28.51 16.36
CA VAL A 595 7.28 -27.16 15.85
C VAL A 595 7.75 -26.12 16.87
N MET A 596 7.29 -26.19 18.12
CA MET A 596 7.68 -25.22 19.15
C MET A 596 9.18 -25.20 19.42
N THR A 597 9.84 -26.37 19.44
CA THR A 597 11.30 -26.44 19.63
C THR A 597 12.04 -25.69 18.54
N LEU A 598 11.69 -25.92 17.27
CA LEU A 598 12.35 -25.29 16.13
C LEU A 598 12.04 -23.79 16.05
N ILE A 599 10.80 -23.38 16.32
CA ILE A 599 10.41 -21.96 16.29
C ILE A 599 11.08 -21.16 17.41
N LEU A 600 11.21 -21.72 18.62
CA LEU A 600 11.95 -21.04 19.69
C LEU A 600 13.45 -20.93 19.37
N GLN A 601 14.04 -21.94 18.70
CA GLN A 601 15.42 -21.85 18.20
C GLN A 601 15.55 -20.80 17.09
N LEU A 602 14.56 -20.70 16.20
CA LEU A 602 14.51 -19.70 15.14
C LEU A 602 14.45 -18.28 15.70
N ILE A 603 13.61 -18.03 16.70
CA ILE A 603 13.50 -16.74 17.37
C ILE A 603 14.85 -16.33 17.99
N GLN A 604 15.53 -17.27 18.66
CA GLN A 604 16.87 -17.03 19.20
C GLN A 604 17.90 -16.75 18.10
N ALA A 605 17.81 -17.46 16.97
CA ALA A 605 18.70 -17.33 15.84
C ALA A 605 18.53 -15.99 15.07
N ALA A 606 17.28 -15.55 14.88
CA ALA A 606 16.95 -14.35 14.13
C ALA A 606 17.50 -13.06 14.77
N GLY A 607 17.65 -13.04 16.10
CA GLY A 607 18.25 -11.94 16.84
C GLY A 607 17.40 -10.68 16.77
N LYS A 608 17.80 -9.72 15.93
CA LYS A 608 17.07 -8.45 15.68
C LYS A 608 16.39 -8.40 14.31
N THR A 609 16.37 -9.51 13.58
CA THR A 609 15.75 -9.56 12.25
C THR A 609 14.24 -9.61 12.41
N SER A 610 13.59 -8.46 12.20
CA SER A 610 12.15 -8.25 12.42
C SER A 610 11.26 -9.25 11.67
N THR A 611 11.43 -9.38 10.35
CA THR A 611 10.56 -10.20 9.48
C THR A 611 10.48 -11.67 9.91
N VAL A 612 11.62 -12.29 10.20
CA VAL A 612 11.66 -13.70 10.66
C VAL A 612 11.02 -13.86 12.04
N LEU A 613 11.17 -12.86 12.91
CA LEU A 613 10.53 -12.87 14.23
C LEU A 613 9.02 -12.79 14.10
N GLU A 614 8.51 -11.92 13.23
CA GLU A 614 7.07 -11.79 12.94
C GLU A 614 6.47 -13.12 12.48
N ASP A 615 7.08 -13.78 11.50
CA ASP A 615 6.59 -15.05 10.97
C ASP A 615 6.66 -16.18 12.01
N ALA A 616 7.76 -16.25 12.77
CA ALA A 616 7.90 -17.21 13.85
C ALA A 616 6.82 -17.01 14.92
N PHE A 617 6.48 -15.76 15.21
CA PHE A 617 5.43 -15.37 16.14
C PHE A 617 4.04 -15.78 15.61
N LEU A 618 3.76 -15.58 14.32
CA LEU A 618 2.51 -16.03 13.68
C LEU A 618 2.36 -17.57 13.69
N VAL A 619 3.47 -18.33 13.60
CA VAL A 619 3.43 -19.80 13.80
C VAL A 619 2.98 -20.13 15.22
N VAL A 620 3.49 -19.43 16.25
CA VAL A 620 3.08 -19.64 17.64
C VAL A 620 1.60 -19.30 17.85
N GLY A 621 1.11 -18.17 17.32
CA GLY A 621 -0.30 -17.79 17.42
C GLY A 621 -1.23 -18.79 16.71
N SER A 622 -0.82 -19.28 15.54
CA SER A 622 -1.57 -20.31 14.81
C SER A 622 -1.59 -21.65 15.57
N LEU A 623 -0.46 -22.04 16.17
CA LEU A 623 -0.37 -23.26 16.98
C LEU A 623 -1.20 -23.14 18.26
N ALA A 624 -1.19 -21.97 18.92
CA ALA A 624 -2.05 -21.72 20.07
C ALA A 624 -3.52 -21.89 19.71
N SER A 625 -3.95 -21.30 18.59
CA SER A 625 -5.32 -21.41 18.09
C SER A 625 -5.72 -22.86 17.76
N ALA A 626 -4.82 -23.67 17.21
CA ALA A 626 -5.10 -25.06 16.83
C ALA A 626 -5.10 -26.04 18.02
N LEU A 627 -4.27 -25.79 19.04
CA LEU A 627 -4.15 -26.67 20.21
C LEU A 627 -5.06 -26.27 21.36
N GLU A 628 -5.59 -25.04 21.34
CA GLU A 628 -6.41 -24.46 22.41
C GLU A 628 -5.75 -24.66 23.79
N ALA A 629 -6.46 -25.26 24.74
CA ALA A 629 -5.98 -25.55 26.09
C ALA A 629 -4.69 -26.42 26.11
N ASN A 630 -4.43 -27.21 25.06
CA ASN A 630 -3.22 -28.04 24.97
C ASN A 630 -1.96 -27.21 24.64
N PHE A 631 -2.09 -25.91 24.37
CA PHE A 631 -0.95 -25.00 24.21
C PHE A 631 -0.29 -24.61 25.54
N ALA A 632 -0.97 -24.80 26.67
CA ALA A 632 -0.49 -24.41 28.00
C ALA A 632 0.95 -24.83 28.36
N PRO A 633 1.48 -26.00 27.96
CA PRO A 633 2.86 -26.39 28.25
C PRO A 633 3.93 -25.49 27.62
N TYR A 634 3.61 -24.79 26.52
CA TYR A 634 4.59 -24.05 25.72
C TYR A 634 4.71 -22.57 26.10
N ILE A 635 3.66 -21.98 26.67
CA ILE A 635 3.61 -20.53 26.90
C ILE A 635 4.78 -20.02 27.76
N GLN A 636 5.15 -20.74 28.82
CA GLN A 636 6.23 -20.33 29.72
C GLN A 636 7.58 -20.19 29.02
N ALA A 637 7.85 -21.04 28.01
CA ALA A 637 9.06 -20.97 27.22
C ALA A 637 9.05 -19.81 26.20
N PHE A 638 7.85 -19.36 25.80
CA PHE A 638 7.67 -18.31 24.81
C PHE A 638 7.65 -16.88 25.41
N LEU A 639 7.13 -16.70 26.64
CA LEU A 639 7.03 -15.40 27.30
C LEU A 639 8.33 -14.56 27.30
N PRO A 640 9.54 -15.13 27.51
CA PRO A 640 10.78 -14.36 27.46
C PRO A 640 11.08 -13.68 26.11
N PHE A 641 10.47 -14.15 25.02
CA PHE A 641 10.59 -13.58 23.68
C PHE A 641 9.47 -12.58 23.38
N LEU A 642 8.26 -12.84 23.88
CA LEU A 642 7.10 -11.96 23.69
C LEU A 642 7.28 -10.59 24.34
N TYR A 643 7.77 -10.53 25.58
CA TYR A 643 7.88 -9.25 26.30
C TYR A 643 8.87 -8.24 25.67
N PRO A 644 10.08 -8.64 25.22
CA PRO A 644 10.95 -7.75 24.47
C PRO A 644 10.33 -7.25 23.16
N ALA A 645 9.63 -8.12 22.43
CA ALA A 645 8.97 -7.75 21.17
C ALA A 645 7.91 -6.65 21.38
N LEU A 646 7.12 -6.74 22.46
CA LEU A 646 6.13 -5.71 22.82
C LEU A 646 6.76 -4.35 23.15
N LYS A 647 8.04 -4.31 23.53
CA LYS A 647 8.77 -3.09 23.91
C LYS A 647 9.63 -2.53 22.79
N ALA A 648 9.67 -3.19 21.63
CA ALA A 648 10.45 -2.76 20.47
C ALA A 648 9.70 -1.67 19.68
N HIS A 649 9.46 -0.50 20.26
CA HIS A 649 8.63 0.57 19.67
C HIS A 649 9.11 1.08 18.30
N GLU A 650 10.39 0.88 17.98
CA GLU A 650 10.97 1.19 16.67
C GLU A 650 10.46 0.25 15.55
N ASP A 651 9.98 -0.94 15.93
CA ASP A 651 9.50 -1.99 15.04
C ASP A 651 7.98 -2.15 15.16
N THR A 652 7.27 -1.40 14.31
CA THR A 652 5.81 -1.28 14.35
C THR A 652 5.11 -2.62 14.07
N GLN A 653 5.64 -3.39 13.11
CA GLN A 653 4.98 -4.61 12.66
C GLN A 653 5.20 -5.75 13.66
N LEU A 654 6.42 -5.95 14.17
CA LEU A 654 6.69 -6.90 15.24
C LEU A 654 5.87 -6.61 16.51
N CYS A 655 5.71 -5.34 16.88
CA CYS A 655 4.85 -4.95 18.00
C CYS A 655 3.39 -5.32 17.73
N THR A 656 2.88 -5.05 16.53
CA THR A 656 1.50 -5.40 16.13
C THR A 656 1.26 -6.90 16.23
N VAL A 657 2.17 -7.71 15.68
CA VAL A 657 2.10 -9.18 15.72
C VAL A 657 2.19 -9.69 17.17
N ALA A 658 3.09 -9.15 17.98
CA ALA A 658 3.23 -9.52 19.39
C ALA A 658 1.95 -9.22 20.20
N VAL A 659 1.28 -8.10 19.93
CA VAL A 659 -0.02 -7.77 20.53
C VAL A 659 -1.10 -8.76 20.06
N GLY A 660 -1.15 -9.08 18.76
CA GLY A 660 -2.10 -10.06 18.22
C GLY A 660 -1.97 -11.45 18.86
N ILE A 661 -0.74 -11.90 19.12
CA ILE A 661 -0.49 -13.19 19.80
C ILE A 661 -0.99 -13.20 21.24
N ILE A 662 -0.95 -12.07 21.96
CA ILE A 662 -1.59 -12.01 23.28
C ILE A 662 -3.08 -12.35 23.14
N GLY A 663 -3.75 -11.77 22.16
CA GLY A 663 -5.14 -12.08 21.83
C GLY A 663 -5.36 -13.56 21.52
N ASP A 664 -4.54 -14.12 20.62
CA ASP A 664 -4.63 -15.55 20.24
C ASP A 664 -4.38 -16.49 21.43
N ILE A 665 -3.36 -16.23 22.25
CA ILE A 665 -3.07 -17.01 23.45
C ILE A 665 -4.20 -16.90 24.47
N SER A 666 -4.74 -15.70 24.69
CA SER A 666 -5.89 -15.49 25.57
C SER A 666 -7.10 -16.29 25.09
N ARG A 667 -7.44 -16.21 23.80
CA ARG A 667 -8.54 -16.98 23.19
C ARG A 667 -8.31 -18.49 23.31
N ALA A 668 -7.12 -18.97 22.98
CA ALA A 668 -6.75 -20.38 23.01
C ALA A 668 -6.79 -21.01 24.42
N LEU A 669 -6.25 -20.31 25.42
CA LEU A 669 -6.17 -20.82 26.79
C LEU A 669 -7.47 -20.60 27.59
N GLY A 670 -8.35 -19.70 27.13
CA GLY A 670 -9.58 -19.34 27.83
C GLY A 670 -9.31 -18.92 29.28
N GLU A 671 -10.01 -19.55 30.23
CA GLU A 671 -9.86 -19.27 31.67
C GLU A 671 -8.43 -19.49 32.19
N GLN A 672 -7.64 -20.39 31.58
CA GLN A 672 -6.25 -20.63 31.98
C GLN A 672 -5.34 -19.41 31.69
N SER A 673 -5.79 -18.48 30.85
CA SER A 673 -5.06 -17.24 30.56
C SER A 673 -5.11 -16.22 31.70
N ALA A 674 -6.00 -16.40 32.70
CA ALA A 674 -6.17 -15.47 33.82
C ALA A 674 -4.86 -15.22 34.60
N GLN A 675 -4.02 -16.25 34.75
CA GLN A 675 -2.71 -16.13 35.40
C GLN A 675 -1.70 -15.23 34.66
N TYR A 676 -1.93 -14.96 33.37
CA TYR A 676 -1.10 -14.12 32.51
C TYR A 676 -1.69 -12.73 32.25
N ALA A 677 -2.97 -12.53 32.58
CA ALA A 677 -3.70 -11.30 32.31
C ALA A 677 -3.03 -10.06 32.93
N ASN A 678 -2.58 -10.13 34.18
CA ASN A 678 -1.97 -8.98 34.85
C ASN A 678 -0.66 -8.50 34.15
N PRO A 679 0.33 -9.38 33.88
CA PRO A 679 1.49 -9.00 33.07
C PRO A 679 1.14 -8.45 31.68
N PHE A 680 0.19 -9.06 30.97
CA PHE A 680 -0.21 -8.60 29.63
C PHE A 680 -0.83 -7.20 29.68
N MET A 681 -1.83 -6.99 30.54
CA MET A 681 -2.50 -5.69 30.69
C MET A 681 -1.51 -4.59 31.11
N THR A 682 -0.56 -4.90 31.99
CA THR A 682 0.47 -3.93 32.42
C THR A 682 1.31 -3.44 31.24
N VAL A 683 1.83 -4.35 30.41
CA VAL A 683 2.68 -3.99 29.25
C VAL A 683 1.87 -3.25 28.18
N LEU A 684 0.62 -3.67 27.93
CA LEU A 684 -0.27 -2.99 26.98
C LEU A 684 -0.58 -1.54 27.40
N PHE A 685 -0.81 -1.29 28.70
CA PHE A 685 -0.98 0.08 29.20
C PHE A 685 0.30 0.90 29.13
N GLU A 686 1.47 0.32 29.45
CA GLU A 686 2.78 0.98 29.29
C GLU A 686 2.99 1.43 27.83
N ASN A 687 2.65 0.57 26.87
CA ASN A 687 2.78 0.85 25.44
C ASN A 687 1.89 2.01 24.99
N LEU A 688 0.64 2.08 25.43
CA LEU A 688 -0.28 3.17 25.08
C LEU A 688 0.20 4.55 25.57
N GLN A 689 0.96 4.59 26.67
CA GLN A 689 1.54 5.82 27.22
C GLN A 689 2.79 6.29 26.45
N SER A 690 3.35 5.48 25.55
CA SER A 690 4.52 5.86 24.76
C SER A 690 4.13 6.86 23.65
N GLU A 691 4.86 7.98 23.62
CA GLU A 691 4.77 8.98 22.54
C GLU A 691 5.48 8.52 21.26
N VAL A 692 6.36 7.52 21.36
CA VAL A 692 7.14 6.96 20.24
C VAL A 692 6.38 5.84 19.52
N LEU A 693 5.39 5.22 20.17
CA LEU A 693 4.64 4.10 19.61
C LEU A 693 3.78 4.56 18.43
N ASN A 694 3.92 3.85 17.30
CA ASN A 694 3.11 4.07 16.11
C ASN A 694 1.61 3.96 16.44
N ARG A 695 0.83 4.90 15.87
CA ARG A 695 -0.62 5.00 16.07
C ARG A 695 -1.38 3.72 15.70
N ASN A 696 -0.93 2.97 14.69
CA ASN A 696 -1.59 1.75 14.24
C ASN A 696 -1.49 0.61 15.27
N VAL A 697 -0.36 0.51 16.00
CA VAL A 697 -0.20 -0.48 17.07
C VAL A 697 -1.20 -0.21 18.20
N LYS A 698 -1.55 1.05 18.45
CA LYS A 698 -2.53 1.41 19.48
C LYS A 698 -3.88 0.78 19.17
N ILE A 699 -4.30 0.75 17.90
CA ILE A 699 -5.55 0.10 17.47
C ILE A 699 -5.54 -1.38 17.87
N SER A 700 -4.47 -2.11 17.53
CA SER A 700 -4.32 -3.53 17.88
C SER A 700 -4.33 -3.78 19.40
N ILE A 701 -3.74 -2.86 20.19
CA ILE A 701 -3.78 -2.95 21.66
C ILE A 701 -5.22 -2.81 22.16
N LEU A 702 -6.00 -1.90 21.59
CA LEU A 702 -7.40 -1.72 21.99
C LEU A 702 -8.21 -2.98 21.71
N SER A 703 -8.15 -3.55 20.50
CA SER A 703 -8.82 -4.82 20.17
C SER A 703 -8.38 -5.96 21.09
N CYS A 704 -7.08 -6.04 21.42
CA CYS A 704 -6.52 -7.05 22.31
C CYS A 704 -7.10 -6.98 23.74
N PHE A 705 -7.52 -5.81 24.23
CA PHE A 705 -8.24 -5.73 25.50
C PHE A 705 -9.56 -6.51 25.47
N GLY A 706 -10.27 -6.47 24.34
CA GLY A 706 -11.48 -7.25 24.11
C GLY A 706 -11.21 -8.75 24.14
N ASP A 707 -10.14 -9.21 23.48
CA ASP A 707 -9.73 -10.62 23.48
C ASP A 707 -9.41 -11.15 24.88
N ILE A 708 -8.65 -10.38 25.67
CA ILE A 708 -8.32 -10.74 27.06
C ILE A 708 -9.60 -10.80 27.89
N ALA A 709 -10.46 -9.78 27.82
CA ALA A 709 -11.72 -9.74 28.57
C ALA A 709 -12.65 -10.90 28.20
N LEU A 710 -12.73 -11.26 26.93
CA LEU A 710 -13.53 -12.39 26.43
C LEU A 710 -13.04 -13.74 26.95
N ALA A 711 -11.73 -13.88 27.18
CA ALA A 711 -11.07 -15.08 27.65
C ALA A 711 -11.15 -15.26 29.17
N VAL A 712 -10.86 -14.20 29.94
CA VAL A 712 -10.79 -14.27 31.42
C VAL A 712 -12.13 -13.98 32.11
N GLY A 713 -13.09 -13.40 31.38
CA GLY A 713 -14.44 -13.13 31.87
C GLY A 713 -14.44 -12.26 33.15
N PRO A 714 -15.07 -12.71 34.25
CA PRO A 714 -15.13 -11.96 35.51
C PRO A 714 -13.78 -11.50 36.08
N GLU A 715 -12.71 -12.25 35.84
CA GLU A 715 -11.35 -11.91 36.29
C GLU A 715 -10.77 -10.65 35.59
N PHE A 716 -11.51 -10.07 34.64
CA PHE A 716 -11.16 -8.80 33.99
C PHE A 716 -11.52 -7.57 34.84
N GLU A 717 -12.33 -7.72 35.91
CA GLU A 717 -12.77 -6.63 36.78
C GLU A 717 -11.65 -5.66 37.22
N PRO A 718 -10.43 -6.12 37.62
CA PRO A 718 -9.36 -5.23 38.06
C PRO A 718 -8.88 -4.23 37.00
N TYR A 719 -9.09 -4.51 35.72
CA TYR A 719 -8.61 -3.69 34.59
C TYR A 719 -9.73 -2.90 33.91
N LEU A 720 -10.99 -3.17 34.26
CA LEU A 720 -12.16 -2.68 33.53
C LEU A 720 -12.20 -1.15 33.48
N ASP A 721 -12.13 -0.47 34.62
CA ASP A 721 -12.27 1.00 34.67
C ASP A 721 -11.15 1.72 33.91
N THR A 722 -9.90 1.25 34.02
CA THR A 722 -8.78 1.82 33.26
C THR A 722 -8.98 1.60 31.76
N THR A 723 -9.37 0.38 31.36
CA THR A 723 -9.63 0.04 29.95
C THR A 723 -10.75 0.88 29.36
N MET A 724 -11.89 1.01 30.04
CA MET A 724 -13.04 1.79 29.57
C MET A 724 -12.69 3.28 29.42
N ASN A 725 -11.88 3.83 30.32
CA ASN A 725 -11.42 5.22 30.22
C ASN A 725 -10.51 5.44 29.00
N VAL A 726 -9.60 4.51 28.72
CA VAL A 726 -8.73 4.55 27.54
C VAL A 726 -9.56 4.49 26.26
N LEU A 727 -10.49 3.51 26.15
CA LEU A 727 -11.36 3.37 24.99
C LEU A 727 -12.21 4.62 24.75
N ARG A 728 -12.72 5.25 25.83
CA ARG A 728 -13.47 6.50 25.74
C ARG A 728 -12.64 7.65 25.19
N GLN A 729 -11.39 7.80 25.65
CA GLN A 729 -10.50 8.85 25.17
C GLN A 729 -10.14 8.65 23.70
N ALA A 730 -9.83 7.42 23.30
CA ALA A 730 -9.53 7.07 21.92
C ALA A 730 -10.74 7.29 20.98
N GLY A 731 -11.94 6.91 21.40
CA GLY A 731 -13.18 7.09 20.62
C GLY A 731 -13.65 8.55 20.49
N ALA A 732 -13.06 9.47 21.27
CA ALA A 732 -13.34 10.90 21.19
C ALA A 732 -12.49 11.64 20.14
N VAL A 733 -11.56 10.96 19.47
CA VAL A 733 -10.75 11.56 18.40
C VAL A 733 -11.64 11.85 17.18
N GLU A 734 -11.59 13.09 16.71
CA GLU A 734 -12.28 13.54 15.50
C GLU A 734 -11.26 13.74 14.37
N PRO A 735 -11.52 13.19 13.16
CA PRO A 735 -10.62 13.36 12.03
C PRO A 735 -10.77 14.77 11.45
N ASN A 736 -9.72 15.28 10.83
CA ASN A 736 -9.83 16.42 9.93
C ASN A 736 -10.44 15.92 8.61
N PRO A 737 -11.62 16.41 8.16
CA PRO A 737 -12.27 15.91 6.95
C PRO A 737 -11.47 16.07 5.64
N LEU A 738 -10.38 16.85 5.67
CA LEU A 738 -9.50 17.10 4.53
C LEU A 738 -8.22 16.25 4.55
N ASP A 739 -8.02 15.44 5.59
CA ASP A 739 -6.86 14.55 5.76
C ASP A 739 -7.34 13.10 5.65
N TYR A 740 -7.38 12.57 4.42
CA TYR A 740 -7.89 11.23 4.12
C TYR A 740 -7.17 10.14 4.92
N ASP A 741 -5.84 10.22 5.06
CA ASP A 741 -5.07 9.28 5.90
C ASP A 741 -5.52 9.28 7.36
N LEU A 742 -5.90 10.45 7.89
CA LEU A 742 -6.42 10.57 9.24
C LEU A 742 -7.88 10.11 9.36
N VAL A 743 -8.70 10.34 8.34
CA VAL A 743 -10.08 9.82 8.26
C VAL A 743 -10.05 8.30 8.32
N ASP A 744 -9.25 7.65 7.47
CA ASP A 744 -9.09 6.20 7.42
C ASP A 744 -8.57 5.65 8.75
N TYR A 745 -7.55 6.28 9.33
CA TYR A 745 -7.03 5.91 10.64
C TYR A 745 -8.11 6.00 11.73
N VAL A 746 -8.92 7.07 11.76
CA VAL A 746 -10.00 7.20 12.75
C VAL A 746 -11.09 6.16 12.52
N GLY A 747 -11.39 5.81 11.27
CA GLY A 747 -12.27 4.69 10.92
C GLY A 747 -11.78 3.38 11.54
N GLN A 748 -10.53 3.00 11.27
CA GLN A 748 -9.90 1.79 11.83
C GLN A 748 -9.84 1.83 13.36
N LEU A 749 -9.54 2.98 13.96
CA LEU A 749 -9.52 3.17 15.40
C LEU A 749 -10.90 2.92 16.02
N ARG A 750 -11.97 3.41 15.39
CA ARG A 750 -13.35 3.19 15.83
C ARG A 750 -13.73 1.71 15.73
N GLU A 751 -13.36 1.02 14.65
CA GLU A 751 -13.57 -0.42 14.51
C GLU A 751 -12.90 -1.20 15.65
N GLY A 752 -11.61 -0.96 15.91
CA GLY A 752 -10.89 -1.64 17.00
C GLY A 752 -11.47 -1.36 18.40
N ILE A 753 -12.01 -0.15 18.64
CA ILE A 753 -12.71 0.16 19.90
C ILE A 753 -14.05 -0.60 20.00
N LEU A 754 -14.81 -0.72 18.91
CA LEU A 754 -16.06 -1.48 18.90
C LEU A 754 -15.80 -2.98 19.13
N GLU A 755 -14.73 -3.54 18.56
CA GLU A 755 -14.28 -4.91 18.86
C GLU A 755 -13.92 -5.07 20.33
N ALA A 756 -13.15 -4.14 20.89
CA ALA A 756 -12.77 -4.13 22.30
C ALA A 756 -13.99 -4.14 23.21
N TYR A 757 -14.96 -3.24 22.97
CA TYR A 757 -16.20 -3.21 23.73
C TYR A 757 -17.02 -4.49 23.57
N THR A 758 -17.06 -5.08 22.37
CA THR A 758 -17.77 -6.34 22.12
C THR A 758 -17.16 -7.47 22.94
N GLY A 759 -15.83 -7.58 22.97
CA GLY A 759 -15.10 -8.55 23.78
C GLY A 759 -15.34 -8.37 25.29
N ILE A 760 -15.32 -7.12 25.78
CA ILE A 760 -15.57 -6.79 27.19
C ILE A 760 -17.01 -7.11 27.60
N VAL A 761 -18.01 -6.67 26.82
CA VAL A 761 -19.43 -6.92 27.12
C VAL A 761 -19.72 -8.41 27.10
N THR A 762 -19.23 -9.14 26.10
CA THR A 762 -19.41 -10.58 25.98
C THR A 762 -18.67 -11.35 27.08
N GLY A 763 -17.43 -10.95 27.40
CA GLY A 763 -16.61 -11.56 28.44
C GLY A 763 -17.25 -11.47 29.83
N LEU A 764 -17.70 -10.28 30.23
CA LEU A 764 -18.34 -10.06 31.54
C LEU A 764 -19.73 -10.71 31.66
N LYS A 765 -20.36 -11.04 30.53
CA LYS A 765 -21.63 -11.77 30.45
C LYS A 765 -21.46 -13.28 30.62
N LYS A 766 -20.32 -13.88 30.24
CA LYS A 766 -20.09 -15.33 30.33
C LYS A 766 -20.12 -15.82 31.79
N THR A 767 -20.86 -16.91 32.04
CA THR A 767 -20.79 -17.74 33.24
C THR A 767 -20.79 -19.23 32.84
N GLU A 768 -20.29 -20.11 33.71
CA GLU A 768 -20.25 -21.57 33.53
C GLU A 768 -21.59 -22.24 33.13
N LYS A 769 -22.73 -21.53 33.17
CA LYS A 769 -24.08 -22.10 32.92
C LYS A 769 -25.05 -21.21 32.14
N GLY A 770 -24.58 -20.26 31.32
CA GLY A 770 -25.46 -19.53 30.39
C GLY A 770 -26.55 -18.65 31.07
N THR A 771 -26.40 -18.34 32.35
CA THR A 771 -27.20 -17.35 33.07
C THR A 771 -26.40 -16.07 33.26
N VAL A 772 -26.99 -14.92 32.96
CA VAL A 772 -26.39 -13.60 33.23
C VAL A 772 -26.01 -13.53 34.71
N ASN A 773 -24.73 -13.33 35.02
CA ASN A 773 -24.35 -12.95 36.39
C ASN A 773 -24.69 -11.47 36.54
N ASP A 774 -25.84 -11.20 37.17
CA ASP A 774 -26.30 -9.82 37.44
C ASP A 774 -25.21 -8.99 38.13
N THR A 775 -24.28 -9.61 38.87
CA THR A 775 -23.21 -8.90 39.60
C THR A 775 -22.12 -8.34 38.67
N THR A 776 -21.57 -9.13 37.74
CA THR A 776 -20.47 -8.66 36.86
C THR A 776 -20.96 -7.75 35.76
N VAL A 777 -22.17 -8.01 35.24
CA VAL A 777 -22.77 -7.18 34.19
C VAL A 777 -23.17 -5.79 34.74
N THR A 778 -23.46 -5.65 36.04
CA THR A 778 -23.70 -4.32 36.63
C THR A 778 -22.47 -3.40 36.57
N LEU A 779 -21.25 -3.94 36.45
CA LEU A 779 -20.03 -3.14 36.27
C LEU A 779 -20.03 -2.37 34.93
N LEU A 780 -20.83 -2.80 33.95
CA LEU A 780 -20.96 -2.12 32.65
C LEU A 780 -21.95 -0.94 32.67
N LEU A 781 -22.80 -0.82 33.69
CA LEU A 781 -23.79 0.26 33.78
C LEU A 781 -23.20 1.68 33.71
N PRO A 782 -22.13 2.04 34.46
CA PRO A 782 -21.55 3.39 34.38
C PRO A 782 -20.97 3.71 33.00
N HIS A 783 -20.59 2.69 32.23
CA HIS A 783 -19.92 2.85 30.93
C HIS A 783 -20.86 2.76 29.73
N SER A 784 -22.08 2.21 29.92
CA SER A 784 -23.10 2.03 28.88
C SER A 784 -23.47 3.30 28.09
N PRO A 785 -23.57 4.51 28.70
CA PRO A 785 -23.83 5.73 27.93
C PRO A 785 -22.74 6.06 26.90
N HIS A 786 -21.46 5.85 27.26
CA HIS A 786 -20.33 6.17 26.39
C HIS A 786 -20.20 5.19 25.22
N ILE A 787 -20.49 3.91 25.47
CA ILE A 787 -20.56 2.90 24.41
C ILE A 787 -21.63 3.29 23.37
N LEU A 788 -22.82 3.68 23.84
CA LEU A 788 -23.91 4.11 22.95
C LEU A 788 -23.61 5.41 22.20
N GLU A 789 -22.87 6.34 22.83
CA GLU A 789 -22.41 7.57 22.17
C GLU A 789 -21.47 7.28 21.00
N LEU A 790 -20.52 6.35 21.16
CA LEU A 790 -19.63 5.94 20.08
C LEU A 790 -20.39 5.23 18.95
N ILE A 791 -21.30 4.30 19.29
CA ILE A 791 -22.16 3.62 18.31
C ILE A 791 -22.97 4.65 17.51
N GLN A 792 -23.55 5.64 18.20
CA GLN A 792 -24.29 6.71 17.54
C GLN A 792 -23.41 7.49 16.56
N ARG A 793 -22.19 7.85 16.96
CA ARG A 793 -21.24 8.57 16.11
C ARG A 793 -20.89 7.78 14.86
N CYS A 794 -20.49 6.51 15.00
CA CYS A 794 -20.16 5.62 13.89
C CYS A 794 -21.35 5.43 12.93
N LEU A 795 -22.56 5.30 13.48
CA LEU A 795 -23.80 5.21 12.70
C LEU A 795 -24.35 6.59 12.27
N SER A 796 -23.62 7.68 12.45
CA SER A 796 -23.98 9.01 11.95
C SER A 796 -23.05 9.48 10.83
N ASP A 797 -21.86 8.91 10.70
CA ASP A 797 -20.90 9.24 9.64
C ASP A 797 -21.52 9.04 8.23
N GLU A 798 -21.09 9.83 7.24
CA GLU A 798 -21.59 9.70 5.86
C GLU A 798 -20.98 8.47 5.16
N GLU A 799 -19.68 8.24 5.38
CA GLU A 799 -18.96 7.05 4.94
C GLU A 799 -18.96 6.00 6.06
N ARG A 800 -19.73 4.92 5.86
CA ARG A 800 -19.81 3.81 6.83
C ARG A 800 -19.40 2.51 6.16
N THR A 801 -18.31 1.92 6.63
CA THR A 801 -17.90 0.57 6.19
C THR A 801 -18.90 -0.48 6.67
N ASP A 802 -18.98 -1.61 5.96
CA ASP A 802 -19.84 -2.73 6.37
C ASP A 802 -19.39 -3.31 7.73
N SER A 803 -18.08 -3.38 7.95
CA SER A 803 -17.46 -3.80 9.21
C SER A 803 -17.93 -2.93 10.38
N LEU A 804 -17.81 -1.60 10.27
CA LEU A 804 -18.22 -0.63 11.28
C LEU A 804 -19.70 -0.73 11.60
N MET A 805 -20.57 -0.86 10.59
CA MET A 805 -22.01 -1.04 10.77
C MET A 805 -22.31 -2.35 11.51
N ARG A 806 -21.70 -3.47 11.09
CA ARG A 806 -21.91 -4.78 11.68
C ARG A 806 -21.48 -4.83 13.15
N LEU A 807 -20.30 -4.27 13.48
CA LEU A 807 -19.80 -4.15 14.84
C LEU A 807 -20.70 -3.25 15.70
N SER A 808 -21.13 -2.10 15.16
CA SER A 808 -22.02 -1.17 15.86
C SER A 808 -23.37 -1.80 16.21
N TYR A 809 -24.01 -2.49 15.26
CA TYR A 809 -25.27 -3.19 15.51
C TYR A 809 -25.07 -4.41 16.44
N GLY A 810 -23.97 -5.15 16.27
CA GLY A 810 -23.60 -6.27 17.15
C GLY A 810 -23.49 -5.81 18.59
N LEU A 811 -22.67 -4.80 18.85
CA LEU A 811 -22.45 -4.25 20.18
C LEU A 811 -23.73 -3.67 20.81
N LEU A 812 -24.57 -2.99 20.01
CA LEU A 812 -25.88 -2.51 20.48
C LEU A 812 -26.77 -3.68 20.94
N GLY A 813 -26.77 -4.78 20.19
CA GLY A 813 -27.50 -5.99 20.53
C GLY A 813 -26.94 -6.69 21.77
N ASP A 814 -25.61 -6.82 21.89
CA ASP A 814 -24.93 -7.43 23.04
C ASP A 814 -25.18 -6.64 24.32
N LEU A 815 -25.14 -5.31 24.24
CA LEU A 815 -25.43 -4.42 25.36
C LEU A 815 -26.90 -4.55 25.79
N ALA A 816 -27.84 -4.61 24.84
CA ALA A 816 -29.25 -4.80 25.16
C ALA A 816 -29.53 -6.18 25.78
N ASP A 817 -28.94 -7.24 25.25
CA ASP A 817 -29.09 -8.60 25.76
C ASP A 817 -28.44 -8.80 27.15
N SER A 818 -27.43 -7.99 27.48
CA SER A 818 -26.81 -7.98 28.81
C SER A 818 -27.70 -7.40 29.90
N PHE A 819 -28.67 -6.53 29.55
CA PHE A 819 -29.55 -5.86 30.51
C PHE A 819 -31.04 -6.13 30.23
N PRO A 820 -31.51 -7.39 30.30
CA PRO A 820 -32.87 -7.77 29.93
C PRO A 820 -33.94 -7.18 30.87
N ASN A 821 -33.56 -6.79 32.09
CA ASN A 821 -34.45 -6.26 33.12
C ASN A 821 -34.69 -4.73 33.01
N GLY A 822 -34.31 -4.11 31.90
CA GLY A 822 -34.59 -2.70 31.61
C GLY A 822 -33.72 -1.68 32.36
N GLN A 823 -32.55 -2.09 32.87
CA GLN A 823 -31.64 -1.20 33.61
C GLN A 823 -31.12 -0.04 32.74
N ILE A 824 -30.93 -0.25 31.43
CA ILE A 824 -30.52 0.77 30.46
C ILE A 824 -31.66 1.24 29.55
N LYS A 825 -32.92 0.97 29.91
CA LYS A 825 -34.12 1.26 29.10
C LYS A 825 -34.19 2.72 28.65
N ASN A 826 -33.84 3.66 29.53
CA ASN A 826 -33.83 5.10 29.21
C ASN A 826 -32.83 5.47 28.12
N LEU A 827 -31.70 4.75 28.02
CA LEU A 827 -30.69 4.98 26.99
C LEU A 827 -31.11 4.35 25.66
N LEU A 828 -31.67 3.14 25.68
CA LEU A 828 -32.13 2.42 24.49
C LEU A 828 -33.39 3.04 23.84
N LEU A 829 -34.19 3.80 24.60
CA LEU A 829 -35.36 4.52 24.10
C LEU A 829 -35.03 5.87 23.47
N ASN A 830 -33.75 6.23 23.34
CA ASN A 830 -33.35 7.44 22.64
C ASN A 830 -33.79 7.41 21.16
N ASN A 831 -34.19 8.57 20.62
CA ASN A 831 -34.83 8.67 19.31
C ASN A 831 -33.95 8.15 18.16
N TRP A 832 -32.63 8.34 18.26
CA TRP A 832 -31.70 7.89 17.23
C TRP A 832 -31.68 6.36 17.09
N VAL A 833 -31.75 5.62 18.21
CA VAL A 833 -31.72 4.14 18.21
C VAL A 833 -32.92 3.59 17.45
N ALA A 834 -34.11 4.13 17.72
CA ALA A 834 -35.34 3.72 17.05
C ALA A 834 -35.39 4.14 15.58
N ALA A 835 -34.82 5.30 15.24
CA ALA A 835 -34.70 5.76 13.86
C ALA A 835 -33.78 4.85 13.06
N GLU A 836 -32.57 4.62 13.58
CA GLU A 836 -31.52 3.84 12.92
C GLU A 836 -31.91 2.38 12.75
N LEU A 837 -32.44 1.75 13.81
CA LEU A 837 -32.95 0.38 13.72
C LEU A 837 -34.17 0.26 12.83
N ARG A 838 -34.83 1.32 12.34
CA ARG A 838 -35.95 1.27 11.38
C ARG A 838 -35.55 1.68 9.97
N THR A 839 -34.31 2.12 9.77
CA THR A 839 -33.76 2.54 8.50
C THR A 839 -33.91 1.43 7.45
N LYS A 840 -34.22 1.82 6.20
CA LYS A 840 -34.41 0.92 5.05
C LYS A 840 -33.26 1.00 4.04
N ASN A 841 -32.12 1.52 4.46
CA ASN A 841 -30.95 1.66 3.60
C ASN A 841 -30.53 0.31 3.02
N ARG A 842 -29.96 0.34 1.82
CA ARG A 842 -29.37 -0.84 1.19
C ARG A 842 -28.15 -1.21 2.04
N MET A 843 -28.18 -2.43 2.59
CA MET A 843 -27.10 -2.98 3.44
C MET A 843 -26.86 -4.43 3.01
N PRO A 844 -25.63 -4.95 3.18
CA PRO A 844 -25.31 -6.36 2.95
C PRO A 844 -26.20 -7.31 3.78
N PRO A 845 -26.43 -8.56 3.30
CA PRO A 845 -27.31 -9.52 3.97
C PRO A 845 -26.92 -9.83 5.41
N GLU A 846 -25.63 -9.94 5.71
CA GLU A 846 -25.12 -10.23 7.06
C GLU A 846 -25.38 -9.08 8.03
N THR A 847 -24.99 -7.86 7.67
CA THR A 847 -25.23 -6.65 8.47
C THR A 847 -26.70 -6.43 8.74
N LYS A 848 -27.56 -6.70 7.75
CA LYS A 848 -29.02 -6.68 7.92
C LYS A 848 -29.52 -7.73 8.91
N LYS A 849 -28.91 -8.91 8.95
CA LYS A 849 -29.22 -9.97 9.93
C LYS A 849 -28.81 -9.51 11.34
N THR A 850 -27.61 -8.95 11.51
CA THR A 850 -27.12 -8.41 12.78
C THR A 850 -28.00 -7.26 13.29
N MET A 851 -28.36 -6.29 12.43
CA MET A 851 -29.28 -5.20 12.77
C MET A 851 -30.66 -5.71 13.21
N ARG A 852 -31.20 -6.75 12.54
CA ARG A 852 -32.48 -7.37 12.94
C ARG A 852 -32.39 -8.03 14.31
N TRP A 853 -31.30 -8.75 14.58
CA TRP A 853 -31.05 -9.35 15.88
C TRP A 853 -30.92 -8.27 16.98
N ALA A 854 -30.15 -7.20 16.73
CA ALA A 854 -30.02 -6.07 17.65
C ALA A 854 -31.39 -5.44 17.96
N ARG A 855 -32.25 -5.27 16.95
CA ARG A 855 -33.62 -4.77 17.12
C ARG A 855 -34.46 -5.67 18.03
N GLU A 856 -34.31 -6.99 17.93
CA GLU A 856 -35.01 -7.93 18.82
C GLU A 856 -34.51 -7.83 20.26
N MET A 857 -33.20 -7.71 20.47
CA MET A 857 -32.62 -7.58 21.82
C MET A 857 -33.03 -6.26 22.47
N VAL A 858 -32.96 -5.14 21.74
CA VAL A 858 -33.44 -3.83 22.20
C VAL A 858 -34.93 -3.88 22.57
N LYS A 859 -35.75 -4.58 21.77
CA LYS A 859 -37.17 -4.76 22.08
C LYS A 859 -37.38 -5.56 23.37
N LYS A 860 -36.60 -6.62 23.62
CA LYS A 860 -36.68 -7.39 24.88
C LYS A 860 -36.26 -6.55 26.09
N ALA A 861 -35.16 -5.82 26.00
CA ALA A 861 -34.63 -5.00 27.09
C ALA A 861 -35.49 -3.75 27.41
N THR A 862 -36.40 -3.35 26.51
CA THR A 862 -37.27 -2.19 26.68
C THR A 862 -38.74 -2.52 26.96
N GLN A 863 -39.13 -3.80 26.89
CA GLN A 863 -40.42 -4.29 27.40
C GLN A 863 -40.41 -4.21 28.92
#